data_AF-A0A7J5QPJ2-F1
#
_entry.id   AF-A0A7J5QPJ2-F1
#
_cell.length_a   1.000
_cell.length_b   1.000
_cell.length_c   1.000
_cell.angle_alpha   90.00
_cell.angle_beta   90.00
_cell.angle_gamma   90.00
#
_symmetry.space_group_name_H-M   'P 1'
#
loop_
_entity.id
_entity.type
_entity.pdbx_description
1 polymer ?
#
loop_
_entity_poly.entity_id
_entity_poly.type
_entity_poly.pdbx_seq_one_letter_code
_entity_poly.pdbx_strand_id
1 'polypeptide(L)'
;MKEYIAETGGRYTYSDDILNLQELALSMSAVFDSCSDFIISGCEPDGPRISPGYVWLGGKVRRFEGAADAVYPYYIYEANRHESVVYANDVNKRGRTCYLCAGAKAIPETTDPVTGKLPVSIEVTESYAPRFIDKFFGRYAVLLDTPFTRQTVKKDLVLAGTLTGQKEINSRTAVSVSGENGYMLKGIVKTDGSISLGAYLRGLPVNEIIIRTDGGFSFMKQGKELVRITEDGISYGTSLGDSARIGAIRIKGSDIYNTSDTTDEGCVRINYYGAQGGGTRYRNFAVHDGKSGSSPVLEVTGRTATVRAGGLFVVQNAGRGIDLQNTAYTKDNARLTNLVTWRDSAASVLAMAGFDTPDDYRFILRNTLGDIVLAPSGSVDVLGTLKINGKSVSDTYVSVTTFAGEMSKKVDAVKGKQLSTEDFTTEYKKKLAAIITGELTGGGDGYVTAGAVRAALKMKLSADENLSDIMDKSAARKNLDVYSKTEAGEVFLKTSEGLKELVRLTAEEINRLPAEEAAALKAEKQAAVRDTLNAERKGTGDLKLAKLSNLSDLSDKNKARKNLEVYSKTEIDTMMAGKLGTDSAYQGIVFTAGLRDKLQAITTGFFAYTDSNGTSHAQVEGYVMTSQVVGELKKKADRLLGGYSASDKETVATNLNLYTKAGADARFATLENLFQDYINFLVRQGKSTSEAQQFLQGKLNVLSKNEIVRDYLRRDSKLSDLLLPTAEARRQACRAIGAAYAEEYQPLLADTGWVQMENSGSGTNTQSLFARQIGNIVSIQGAVNTANRDGNNWGGIVAVIPNKIQPPRYSVRCTATDWNDDHKYNRGVSFTIYGGSRRIQLYERGMYNANVELNFTYFV
;
A
#
# COMPACT_ATOMS: atom_id res chain seq x y z
N MET A 1 -54.65 49.46 -94.02
CA MET A 1 -55.16 50.46 -93.04
C MET A 1 -55.23 51.83 -93.72
N LYS A 2 -56.23 52.66 -93.41
CA LYS A 2 -56.27 54.06 -93.85
C LYS A 2 -56.18 54.95 -92.61
N GLU A 3 -55.21 55.85 -92.59
CA GLU A 3 -55.02 56.83 -91.52
C GLU A 3 -55.51 58.18 -92.01
N TYR A 4 -56.52 58.73 -91.34
CA TYR A 4 -57.11 60.02 -91.67
C TYR A 4 -56.31 61.12 -90.99
N ILE A 5 -56.02 62.20 -91.72
CA ILE A 5 -55.24 63.33 -91.22
C ILE A 5 -56.17 64.53 -91.11
N ALA A 6 -56.40 64.98 -89.89
CA ALA A 6 -57.18 66.19 -89.63
C ALA A 6 -56.24 67.40 -89.59
N GLU A 7 -56.19 68.18 -90.67
CA GLU A 7 -55.50 69.46 -90.69
C GLU A 7 -56.41 70.60 -90.22
N THR A 8 -55.84 71.61 -89.55
CA THR A 8 -56.57 72.77 -88.98
C THR A 8 -57.39 73.49 -90.06
N GLY A 9 -58.70 73.69 -89.80
CA GLY A 9 -59.64 74.42 -90.69
C GLY A 9 -60.72 73.60 -91.40
N GLY A 10 -60.92 72.31 -91.08
CA GLY A 10 -62.01 71.45 -91.64
C GLY A 10 -63.28 71.38 -90.78
N ARG A 11 -64.42 70.94 -91.36
CA ARG A 11 -65.71 70.77 -90.63
C ARG A 11 -65.67 69.58 -89.65
N TYR A 12 -66.14 69.80 -88.42
CA TYR A 12 -66.19 68.86 -87.28
C TYR A 12 -67.42 67.92 -87.29
N THR A 13 -67.57 67.05 -88.29
CA THR A 13 -68.59 65.98 -88.18
C THR A 13 -67.93 64.64 -88.49
N TYR A 14 -67.82 63.80 -87.46
CA TYR A 14 -67.28 62.42 -87.44
C TYR A 14 -65.75 62.22 -87.37
N SER A 15 -64.96 63.23 -86.97
CA SER A 15 -63.49 63.05 -86.80
C SER A 15 -63.13 62.11 -85.64
N ASP A 16 -63.79 62.24 -84.49
CA ASP A 16 -63.35 61.58 -83.26
C ASP A 16 -63.62 60.07 -83.28
N ASP A 17 -64.77 59.63 -83.81
CA ASP A 17 -65.08 58.20 -83.95
C ASP A 17 -64.10 57.49 -84.90
N ILE A 18 -63.72 58.16 -85.99
CA ILE A 18 -62.77 57.64 -86.98
C ILE A 18 -61.36 57.63 -86.41
N LEU A 19 -60.96 58.66 -85.66
CA LEU A 19 -59.68 58.71 -84.96
C LEU A 19 -59.60 57.65 -83.86
N ASN A 20 -60.66 57.42 -83.10
CA ASN A 20 -60.71 56.35 -82.08
C ASN A 20 -60.62 54.95 -82.71
N LEU A 21 -61.31 54.70 -83.82
CA LEU A 21 -61.19 53.44 -84.59
C LEU A 21 -59.79 53.27 -85.19
N GLN A 22 -59.15 54.36 -85.60
CA GLN A 22 -57.77 54.37 -86.07
C GLN A 22 -56.79 54.07 -84.94
N GLU A 23 -56.93 54.70 -83.76
CA GLU A 23 -56.12 54.43 -82.57
C GLU A 23 -56.27 52.97 -82.10
N LEU A 24 -57.48 52.41 -82.15
CA LEU A 24 -57.69 50.98 -81.88
C LEU A 24 -56.92 50.11 -82.89
N ALA A 25 -56.94 50.44 -84.17
CA ALA A 25 -56.18 49.71 -85.19
C ALA A 25 -54.64 49.91 -85.04
N LEU A 26 -54.20 51.06 -84.52
CA LEU A 26 -52.80 51.36 -84.21
C LEU A 26 -52.33 50.65 -82.94
N SER A 27 -53.21 50.36 -81.98
CA SER A 27 -52.89 49.62 -80.75
C SER A 27 -52.31 48.22 -81.03
N MET A 28 -52.63 47.62 -82.18
CA MET A 28 -52.01 46.36 -82.63
C MET A 28 -50.49 46.47 -82.81
N SER A 29 -49.98 47.68 -83.08
CA SER A 29 -48.53 47.95 -83.11
C SER A 29 -47.91 47.71 -81.75
N ALA A 30 -48.56 48.11 -80.65
CA ALA A 30 -48.03 47.85 -79.31
C ALA A 30 -47.94 46.34 -78.99
N VAL A 31 -48.81 45.52 -79.58
CA VAL A 31 -48.81 44.06 -79.40
C VAL A 31 -47.75 43.39 -80.28
N PHE A 32 -47.50 43.90 -81.50
CA PHE A 32 -46.69 43.24 -82.52
C PHE A 32 -45.37 43.95 -82.87
N ASP A 33 -45.02 45.05 -82.21
CA ASP A 33 -43.84 45.89 -82.52
C ASP A 33 -42.52 45.10 -82.61
N SER A 34 -42.39 44.03 -81.83
CA SER A 34 -41.19 43.20 -81.77
C SER A 34 -41.25 41.93 -82.64
N CYS A 35 -42.34 41.73 -83.39
CA CYS A 35 -42.52 40.59 -84.29
C CYS A 35 -42.06 40.94 -85.72
N SER A 36 -41.38 40.00 -86.39
CA SER A 36 -41.12 40.10 -87.83
C SER A 36 -42.43 40.07 -88.62
N ASP A 37 -42.49 40.68 -89.79
CA ASP A 37 -43.70 40.71 -90.63
C ASP A 37 -44.33 39.31 -90.85
N PHE A 38 -45.66 39.23 -90.76
CA PHE A 38 -46.41 37.97 -90.81
C PHE A 38 -47.82 38.13 -91.37
N ILE A 39 -48.42 37.02 -91.76
CA ILE A 39 -49.81 36.93 -92.21
C ILE A 39 -50.71 36.74 -90.98
N ILE A 40 -51.65 37.67 -90.80
CA ILE A 40 -52.65 37.63 -89.72
C ILE A 40 -53.74 36.61 -90.06
N SER A 41 -54.28 36.66 -91.29
CA SER A 41 -55.33 35.77 -91.78
C SER A 41 -55.39 35.76 -93.31
N GLY A 42 -55.95 34.70 -93.92
CA GLY A 42 -56.01 34.55 -95.39
C GLY A 42 -54.61 34.43 -96.01
N CYS A 43 -54.39 34.94 -97.23
CA CYS A 43 -53.10 34.79 -97.96
C CYS A 43 -52.66 33.33 -98.08
N GLU A 44 -53.61 32.43 -98.31
CA GLU A 44 -53.36 31.00 -98.43
C GLU A 44 -52.90 30.67 -99.85
N PRO A 45 -51.72 30.05 -100.02
CA PRO A 45 -51.27 29.56 -101.31
C PRO A 45 -52.06 28.29 -101.70
N ASP A 46 -52.60 28.29 -102.92
CA ASP A 46 -53.28 27.18 -103.58
C ASP A 46 -52.86 27.15 -105.06
N GLY A 47 -51.81 26.36 -105.35
CA GLY A 47 -51.14 26.36 -106.65
C GLY A 47 -50.66 27.76 -107.04
N PRO A 48 -51.02 28.30 -108.22
CA PRO A 48 -50.64 29.66 -108.62
C PRO A 48 -51.46 30.76 -107.92
N ARG A 49 -52.45 30.42 -107.07
CA ARG A 49 -53.34 31.40 -106.45
C ARG A 49 -52.94 31.66 -105.01
N ILE A 50 -52.98 32.92 -104.57
CA ILE A 50 -52.90 33.31 -103.16
C ILE A 50 -54.22 33.99 -102.80
N SER A 51 -54.91 33.48 -101.79
CA SER A 51 -56.21 34.03 -101.38
C SER A 51 -56.07 35.45 -100.78
N PRO A 52 -57.10 36.31 -100.89
CA PRO A 52 -57.10 37.61 -100.21
C PRO A 52 -56.99 37.46 -98.68
N GLY A 53 -56.20 38.31 -98.02
CA GLY A 53 -55.94 38.18 -96.58
C GLY A 53 -55.52 39.47 -95.89
N TYR A 54 -55.20 39.39 -94.61
CA TYR A 54 -54.63 40.48 -93.82
C TYR A 54 -53.22 40.13 -93.39
N VAL A 55 -52.31 41.10 -93.50
CA VAL A 55 -50.90 40.96 -93.13
C VAL A 55 -50.50 42.04 -92.14
N TRP A 56 -49.63 41.67 -91.20
CA TRP A 56 -48.83 42.58 -90.40
C TRP A 56 -47.53 42.82 -91.15
N LEU A 57 -47.38 44.02 -91.69
CA LEU A 57 -46.24 44.37 -92.50
C LEU A 57 -45.81 45.79 -92.12
N GLY A 58 -44.53 46.03 -91.87
CA GLY A 58 -43.99 47.37 -91.62
C GLY A 58 -44.67 48.13 -90.47
N GLY A 59 -45.06 47.40 -89.43
CA GLY A 59 -45.72 47.98 -88.27
C GLY A 59 -47.19 48.36 -88.48
N LYS A 60 -47.83 47.92 -89.58
CA LYS A 60 -49.24 48.23 -89.89
C LYS A 60 -50.00 47.01 -90.40
N VAL A 61 -51.30 46.97 -90.12
CA VAL A 61 -52.22 45.99 -90.71
C VAL A 61 -52.60 46.39 -92.14
N ARG A 62 -52.33 45.51 -93.11
CA ARG A 62 -52.59 45.74 -94.53
C ARG A 62 -53.48 44.63 -95.09
N ARG A 63 -54.41 45.01 -95.97
CA ARG A 63 -55.24 44.06 -96.73
C ARG A 63 -54.48 43.70 -98.00
N PHE A 64 -54.26 42.41 -98.22
CA PHE A 64 -53.74 41.88 -99.46
C PHE A 64 -54.91 41.37 -100.31
N GLU A 65 -55.01 41.82 -101.55
CA GLU A 65 -56.12 41.47 -102.46
C GLU A 65 -55.99 40.07 -103.08
N GLY A 66 -54.92 39.34 -102.77
CA GLY A 66 -54.64 38.03 -103.37
C GLY A 66 -53.83 38.12 -104.65
N ALA A 67 -53.45 36.97 -105.20
CA ALA A 67 -52.77 36.84 -106.48
C ALA A 67 -53.38 35.67 -107.26
N ALA A 68 -53.60 35.81 -108.57
CA ALA A 68 -54.13 34.74 -109.39
C ALA A 68 -53.02 33.87 -110.04
N ASP A 69 -51.87 34.48 -110.32
CA ASP A 69 -50.72 33.88 -111.03
C ASP A 69 -49.40 34.11 -110.27
N ALA A 70 -49.38 33.79 -108.98
CA ALA A 70 -48.20 33.86 -108.13
C ALA A 70 -47.14 32.84 -108.60
N VAL A 71 -45.89 33.29 -108.70
CA VAL A 71 -44.72 32.44 -108.92
C VAL A 71 -43.87 32.56 -107.66
N TYR A 72 -43.61 31.43 -107.00
CA TYR A 72 -42.86 31.40 -105.75
C TYR A 72 -41.34 31.45 -106.00
N PRO A 73 -40.56 32.19 -105.18
CA PRO A 73 -40.99 33.00 -104.05
C PRO A 73 -41.80 34.23 -104.48
N TYR A 74 -42.92 34.45 -103.80
CA TYR A 74 -43.81 35.57 -104.05
C TYR A 74 -43.79 36.51 -102.86
N TYR A 75 -43.61 37.81 -103.11
CA TYR A 75 -43.40 38.79 -102.06
C TYR A 75 -44.65 39.66 -101.90
N ILE A 76 -45.21 39.70 -100.69
CA ILE A 76 -46.22 40.70 -100.30
C ILE A 76 -45.46 41.86 -99.68
N TYR A 77 -45.36 42.98 -100.37
CA TYR A 77 -44.55 44.13 -99.99
C TYR A 77 -45.40 45.40 -99.80
N GLU A 78 -44.83 46.42 -99.14
CA GLU A 78 -45.55 47.66 -98.88
C GLU A 78 -45.72 48.54 -100.13
N ALA A 79 -46.91 49.12 -100.30
CA ALA A 79 -47.26 49.97 -101.44
C ALA A 79 -48.14 51.13 -100.98
N ASN A 80 -47.59 52.01 -100.13
CA ASN A 80 -48.36 53.05 -99.47
C ASN A 80 -48.57 54.26 -100.42
N ARG A 81 -49.62 55.06 -100.16
CA ARG A 81 -49.84 56.34 -100.88
C ARG A 81 -50.58 57.37 -100.06
N HIS A 82 -50.43 58.65 -100.42
CA HIS A 82 -51.25 59.74 -99.92
C HIS A 82 -52.44 60.00 -100.84
N GLU A 83 -53.60 60.30 -100.24
CA GLU A 83 -54.77 60.76 -100.98
C GLU A 83 -55.22 62.11 -100.42
N SER A 84 -55.35 63.09 -101.32
CA SER A 84 -55.77 64.46 -100.96
C SER A 84 -57.29 64.60 -100.98
N VAL A 85 -57.81 65.51 -100.16
CA VAL A 85 -59.22 65.92 -100.16
C VAL A 85 -59.35 67.41 -100.40
N VAL A 86 -60.42 67.78 -101.09
CA VAL A 86 -60.73 69.16 -101.45
C VAL A 86 -61.36 69.83 -100.23
N TYR A 87 -60.68 70.84 -99.68
CA TYR A 87 -61.26 71.68 -98.63
C TYR A 87 -62.06 72.81 -99.29
N ALA A 88 -63.14 73.26 -98.63
CA ALA A 88 -63.91 74.42 -99.09
C ALA A 88 -63.01 75.67 -98.99
N ASN A 89 -62.38 76.03 -100.13
CA ASN A 89 -61.51 77.18 -100.45
C ASN A 89 -60.18 76.79 -101.17
N ASP A 90 -60.26 75.91 -102.18
CA ASP A 90 -59.29 75.73 -103.29
C ASP A 90 -57.83 75.31 -102.99
N VAL A 91 -57.51 74.78 -101.80
CA VAL A 91 -56.23 74.08 -101.58
C VAL A 91 -56.48 72.61 -101.24
N ASN A 92 -56.03 71.71 -102.12
CA ASN A 92 -55.99 70.28 -101.85
C ASN A 92 -55.04 70.01 -100.69
N LYS A 93 -55.57 69.54 -99.57
CA LYS A 93 -54.79 69.14 -98.39
C LYS A 93 -54.74 67.62 -98.29
N ARG A 94 -53.78 67.08 -97.53
CA ARG A 94 -53.63 65.64 -97.35
C ARG A 94 -54.79 65.12 -96.49
N GLY A 95 -55.70 64.37 -97.10
CA GLY A 95 -56.89 63.87 -96.41
C GLY A 95 -56.64 62.56 -95.67
N ARG A 96 -55.87 61.66 -96.28
CA ARG A 96 -55.52 60.36 -95.66
C ARG A 96 -54.24 59.75 -96.21
N THR A 97 -53.64 58.90 -95.39
CA THR A 97 -52.55 57.99 -95.74
C THR A 97 -53.11 56.59 -95.89
N CYS A 98 -52.91 55.98 -97.05
CA CYS A 98 -53.33 54.60 -97.31
C CYS A 98 -52.12 53.68 -97.12
N TYR A 99 -52.11 52.95 -96.01
CA TYR A 99 -51.15 51.86 -95.78
C TYR A 99 -51.67 50.58 -96.45
N LEU A 100 -51.14 50.31 -97.64
CA LEU A 100 -51.54 49.19 -98.50
C LEU A 100 -50.34 48.25 -98.73
N CYS A 101 -50.62 47.06 -99.23
CA CYS A 101 -49.60 46.15 -99.74
C CYS A 101 -49.94 45.72 -101.16
N ALA A 102 -48.91 45.29 -101.89
CA ALA A 102 -49.00 44.70 -103.21
C ALA A 102 -48.20 43.39 -103.25
N GLY A 103 -48.39 42.61 -104.30
CA GLY A 103 -47.70 41.34 -104.50
C GLY A 103 -46.86 41.38 -105.77
N ALA A 104 -45.63 40.86 -105.72
CA ALA A 104 -44.78 40.72 -106.90
C ALA A 104 -43.79 39.56 -106.77
N LYS A 105 -43.17 39.22 -107.90
CA LYS A 105 -42.10 38.20 -107.99
C LYS A 105 -40.75 38.70 -107.43
N ALA A 106 -40.61 40.00 -107.23
CA ALA A 106 -39.42 40.63 -106.65
C ALA A 106 -39.84 41.86 -105.84
N ILE A 107 -39.02 42.23 -104.86
CA ILE A 107 -39.22 43.43 -104.03
C ILE A 107 -38.84 44.67 -104.85
N PRO A 108 -39.63 45.77 -104.83
CA PRO A 108 -39.25 46.99 -105.53
C PRO A 108 -37.95 47.61 -105.00
N GLU A 109 -37.10 48.10 -105.90
CA GLU A 109 -35.82 48.77 -105.57
C GLU A 109 -35.97 50.28 -105.33
N THR A 110 -37.16 50.84 -105.54
CA THR A 110 -37.48 52.24 -105.27
C THR A 110 -38.07 52.41 -103.89
N THR A 111 -37.71 53.49 -103.18
CA THR A 111 -38.28 53.80 -101.85
C THR A 111 -39.78 54.04 -101.92
N ASP A 112 -40.51 53.57 -100.92
CA ASP A 112 -41.95 53.80 -100.77
C ASP A 112 -42.23 55.31 -100.57
N PRO A 113 -43.21 55.88 -101.28
CA PRO A 113 -43.45 57.33 -101.31
C PRO A 113 -44.00 57.89 -100.00
N VAL A 114 -44.40 57.03 -99.04
CA VAL A 114 -44.89 57.45 -97.73
C VAL A 114 -43.82 57.28 -96.65
N THR A 115 -43.08 56.16 -96.65
CA THR A 115 -42.09 55.86 -95.60
C THR A 115 -40.69 56.39 -95.91
N GLY A 116 -40.38 56.65 -97.19
CA GLY A 116 -39.05 57.07 -97.64
C GLY A 116 -37.98 55.99 -97.53
N LYS A 117 -38.36 54.72 -97.34
CA LYS A 117 -37.48 53.56 -97.17
C LYS A 117 -37.77 52.51 -98.25
N LEU A 118 -36.84 51.57 -98.47
CA LEU A 118 -37.12 50.41 -99.32
C LEU A 118 -38.27 49.58 -98.75
N PRO A 119 -39.21 49.09 -99.60
CA PRO A 119 -40.36 48.34 -99.13
C PRO A 119 -39.98 47.11 -98.29
N VAL A 120 -40.55 47.02 -97.09
CA VAL A 120 -40.56 45.77 -96.33
C VAL A 120 -41.49 44.74 -97.00
N SER A 121 -41.17 43.45 -96.87
CA SER A 121 -41.91 42.38 -97.53
C SER A 121 -42.03 41.11 -96.69
N ILE A 122 -43.14 40.39 -96.89
CA ILE A 122 -43.32 39.00 -96.49
C ILE A 122 -43.03 38.12 -97.70
N GLU A 123 -42.05 37.22 -97.56
CA GLU A 123 -41.82 36.17 -98.54
C GLU A 123 -42.81 35.02 -98.31
N VAL A 124 -43.51 34.63 -99.38
CA VAL A 124 -44.37 33.46 -99.44
C VAL A 124 -43.73 32.45 -100.36
N THR A 125 -43.60 31.21 -99.88
CA THR A 125 -43.11 30.05 -100.64
C THR A 125 -44.22 29.01 -100.75
N GLU A 126 -44.05 28.02 -101.63
CA GLU A 126 -45.02 26.92 -101.77
C GLU A 126 -45.21 26.12 -100.47
N SER A 127 -44.14 25.94 -99.69
CA SER A 127 -44.15 25.14 -98.45
C SER A 127 -44.37 25.95 -97.17
N TYR A 128 -44.21 27.28 -97.20
CA TYR A 128 -44.22 28.09 -96.00
C TYR A 128 -44.63 29.54 -96.27
N ALA A 129 -45.49 30.05 -95.40
CA ALA A 129 -45.85 31.45 -95.32
C ALA A 129 -45.82 31.87 -93.83
N PRO A 130 -45.10 32.94 -93.44
CA PRO A 130 -45.03 33.39 -92.06
C PRO A 130 -46.41 33.68 -91.47
N ARG A 131 -46.87 32.91 -90.47
CA ARG A 131 -48.18 33.11 -89.83
C ARG A 131 -48.07 33.79 -88.47
N PHE A 132 -49.16 34.43 -88.05
CA PHE A 132 -49.32 34.99 -86.70
C PHE A 132 -48.99 33.98 -85.60
N ILE A 133 -49.47 32.73 -85.72
CA ILE A 133 -49.23 31.70 -84.70
C ILE A 133 -47.74 31.37 -84.53
N ASP A 134 -47.00 31.32 -85.64
CA ASP A 134 -45.58 30.98 -85.64
C ASP A 134 -44.72 32.12 -85.11
N LYS A 135 -45.04 33.35 -85.52
CA LYS A 135 -44.20 34.52 -85.25
C LYS A 135 -44.48 35.14 -83.89
N PHE A 136 -45.71 35.05 -83.39
CA PHE A 136 -46.10 35.57 -82.08
C PHE A 136 -46.01 34.48 -81.00
N PHE A 137 -46.81 33.42 -81.07
CA PHE A 137 -46.89 32.43 -79.98
C PHE A 137 -45.66 31.52 -79.89
N GLY A 138 -45.08 31.10 -81.02
CA GLY A 138 -43.89 30.25 -81.05
C GLY A 138 -42.65 30.84 -80.35
N ARG A 139 -42.64 32.16 -80.13
CA ARG A 139 -41.55 32.85 -79.42
C ARG A 139 -41.73 32.89 -77.90
N TYR A 140 -42.96 32.74 -77.39
CA TYR A 140 -43.27 33.10 -76.00
C TYR A 140 -43.99 32.01 -75.17
N ALA A 141 -44.34 30.84 -75.71
CA ALA A 141 -45.06 29.81 -74.97
C ALA A 141 -44.54 28.37 -75.20
N VAL A 142 -44.60 27.54 -74.15
CA VAL A 142 -44.59 26.06 -74.26
C VAL A 142 -45.99 25.65 -74.71
N LEU A 143 -46.09 24.91 -75.81
CA LEU A 143 -47.37 24.50 -76.38
C LEU A 143 -48.04 23.45 -75.48
N LEU A 144 -49.35 23.59 -75.25
CA LEU A 144 -50.17 22.59 -74.54
C LEU A 144 -50.16 21.24 -75.28
N ASP A 145 -50.24 21.28 -76.62
CA ASP A 145 -50.16 20.12 -77.49
C ASP A 145 -49.25 20.47 -78.69
N THR A 146 -48.08 19.84 -78.76
CA THR A 146 -47.11 20.10 -79.82
C THR A 146 -47.21 19.02 -80.89
N PRO A 147 -47.18 19.36 -82.19
CA PRO A 147 -47.10 18.36 -83.26
C PRO A 147 -45.71 17.68 -83.35
N PHE A 148 -44.73 18.16 -82.58
CA PHE A 148 -43.36 17.63 -82.57
C PHE A 148 -43.15 16.62 -81.44
N THR A 149 -42.29 15.63 -81.67
CA THR A 149 -41.92 14.63 -80.64
C THR A 149 -41.19 15.23 -79.42
N ARG A 150 -40.70 16.47 -79.53
CA ARG A 150 -40.11 17.24 -78.42
C ARG A 150 -40.33 18.74 -78.58
N GLN A 151 -40.52 19.44 -77.45
CA GLN A 151 -40.35 20.89 -77.37
C GLN A 151 -38.99 21.18 -76.73
N THR A 152 -38.21 22.10 -77.32
CA THR A 152 -36.88 22.46 -76.82
C THR A 152 -36.85 23.92 -76.41
N VAL A 153 -36.60 24.18 -75.13
CA VAL A 153 -36.34 25.53 -74.60
C VAL A 153 -34.83 25.76 -74.58
N LYS A 154 -34.31 26.74 -75.32
CA LYS A 154 -32.87 27.02 -75.43
C LYS A 154 -32.33 27.99 -74.36
N LYS A 155 -33.21 28.56 -73.55
CA LYS A 155 -32.93 29.54 -72.50
C LYS A 155 -33.52 29.07 -71.17
N ASP A 156 -33.33 29.85 -70.13
CA ASP A 156 -33.85 29.55 -68.80
C ASP A 156 -35.39 29.51 -68.82
N LEU A 157 -35.95 28.51 -68.16
CA LEU A 157 -37.39 28.33 -67.97
C LEU A 157 -37.71 28.55 -66.49
N VAL A 158 -38.47 29.60 -66.19
CA VAL A 158 -38.97 29.87 -64.83
C VAL A 158 -40.43 29.43 -64.75
N LEU A 159 -40.73 28.49 -63.85
CA LEU A 159 -42.09 28.03 -63.56
C LEU A 159 -42.47 28.52 -62.16
N ALA A 160 -43.42 29.45 -62.07
CA ALA A 160 -43.90 29.98 -60.78
C ALA A 160 -44.88 29.02 -60.06
N GLY A 161 -45.37 27.99 -60.77
CA GLY A 161 -46.22 26.94 -60.22
C GLY A 161 -45.52 25.59 -60.11
N THR A 162 -46.28 24.56 -59.75
CA THR A 162 -45.76 23.18 -59.63
C THR A 162 -45.35 22.61 -60.99
N LEU A 163 -44.15 22.02 -61.05
CA LEU A 163 -43.74 21.15 -62.16
C LEU A 163 -44.13 19.71 -61.84
N THR A 164 -45.10 19.16 -62.58
CA THR A 164 -45.49 17.74 -62.48
C THR A 164 -45.07 17.01 -63.74
N GLY A 165 -44.17 16.02 -63.60
CA GLY A 165 -43.82 15.08 -64.67
C GLY A 165 -44.65 13.80 -64.55
N GLN A 166 -45.35 13.41 -65.62
CA GLN A 166 -46.04 12.10 -65.68
C GLN A 166 -45.09 10.94 -66.01
N LYS A 167 -43.85 11.25 -66.41
CA LYS A 167 -42.76 10.31 -66.72
C LYS A 167 -41.46 10.79 -66.04
N GLU A 168 -40.31 10.28 -66.48
CA GLU A 168 -38.99 10.64 -65.97
C GLU A 168 -38.62 12.11 -66.19
N ILE A 169 -38.03 12.73 -65.18
CA ILE A 169 -37.30 14.00 -65.28
C ILE A 169 -35.81 13.65 -65.31
N ASN A 170 -35.20 13.69 -66.50
CA ASN A 170 -33.80 13.35 -66.68
C ASN A 170 -32.92 14.61 -66.70
N SER A 171 -31.97 14.71 -65.76
CA SER A 171 -30.93 15.76 -65.75
C SER A 171 -29.56 15.15 -66.02
N ARG A 172 -28.79 15.76 -66.91
CA ARG A 172 -27.43 15.30 -67.29
C ARG A 172 -26.33 15.75 -66.34
N THR A 173 -26.60 16.75 -65.50
CA THR A 173 -25.57 17.42 -64.69
C THR A 173 -25.91 17.35 -63.21
N ALA A 174 -26.97 18.03 -62.81
CA ALA A 174 -27.41 18.09 -61.43
C ALA A 174 -28.91 18.39 -61.31
N VAL A 175 -29.48 18.02 -60.17
CA VAL A 175 -30.78 18.53 -59.70
C VAL A 175 -30.51 19.19 -58.35
N SER A 176 -30.97 20.43 -58.18
CA SER A 176 -30.76 21.20 -56.95
C SER A 176 -32.05 21.81 -56.43
N VAL A 177 -32.24 21.77 -55.13
CA VAL A 177 -33.30 22.47 -54.40
C VAL A 177 -32.63 23.49 -53.50
N SER A 178 -32.92 24.77 -53.69
CA SER A 178 -32.28 25.88 -52.95
C SER A 178 -33.29 26.56 -52.04
N GLY A 179 -32.89 26.84 -50.80
CA GLY A 179 -33.64 27.70 -49.89
C GLY A 179 -33.11 29.14 -49.90
N GLU A 180 -33.93 30.08 -49.42
CA GLU A 180 -33.57 31.51 -49.32
C GLU A 180 -32.37 31.77 -48.38
N ASN A 181 -32.12 30.86 -47.44
CA ASN A 181 -31.02 30.93 -46.47
C ASN A 181 -29.65 30.55 -47.05
N GLY A 182 -29.56 30.26 -48.36
CA GLY A 182 -28.32 29.90 -49.04
C GLY A 182 -27.91 28.43 -48.91
N TYR A 183 -28.73 27.60 -48.26
CA TYR A 183 -28.56 26.14 -48.29
C TYR A 183 -29.18 25.55 -49.56
N MET A 184 -28.52 24.53 -50.11
CA MET A 184 -28.93 23.84 -51.31
C MET A 184 -28.74 22.33 -51.12
N LEU A 185 -29.79 21.54 -51.37
CA LEU A 185 -29.65 20.11 -51.62
C LEU A 185 -29.28 19.93 -53.09
N LYS A 186 -28.24 19.15 -53.39
CA LYS A 186 -27.77 18.94 -54.76
C LYS A 186 -27.44 17.47 -55.00
N GLY A 187 -28.13 16.88 -55.97
CA GLY A 187 -27.77 15.57 -56.55
C GLY A 187 -26.91 15.78 -57.78
N ILE A 188 -25.74 15.13 -57.84
CA ILE A 188 -24.75 15.26 -58.92
C ILE A 188 -24.24 13.88 -59.31
N VAL A 189 -24.11 13.62 -60.61
CA VAL A 189 -23.25 12.53 -61.12
C VAL A 189 -21.85 13.10 -61.30
N LYS A 190 -20.89 12.63 -60.49
CA LYS A 190 -19.50 13.07 -60.52
C LYS A 190 -18.80 12.55 -61.78
N THR A 191 -17.65 13.13 -62.11
CA THR A 191 -16.87 12.77 -63.30
C THR A 191 -16.35 11.33 -63.30
N ASP A 192 -16.23 10.72 -62.12
CA ASP A 192 -15.85 9.33 -61.91
C ASP A 192 -17.03 8.35 -61.99
N GLY A 193 -18.24 8.84 -62.28
CA GLY A 193 -19.48 8.06 -62.30
C GLY A 193 -20.14 7.86 -60.94
N SER A 194 -19.50 8.30 -59.85
CA SER A 194 -20.09 8.24 -58.51
C SER A 194 -21.27 9.21 -58.41
N ILE A 195 -22.31 8.82 -57.67
CA ILE A 195 -23.47 9.67 -57.42
C ILE A 195 -23.28 10.35 -56.07
N SER A 196 -23.31 11.68 -56.04
CA SER A 196 -23.27 12.45 -54.80
C SER A 196 -24.63 13.08 -54.53
N LEU A 197 -25.14 12.87 -53.32
CA LEU A 197 -26.25 13.61 -52.75
C LEU A 197 -25.72 14.45 -51.59
N GLY A 198 -25.64 15.76 -51.77
CA GLY A 198 -24.99 16.64 -50.80
C GLY A 198 -25.77 17.89 -50.44
N ALA A 199 -25.53 18.37 -49.22
CA ALA A 199 -25.94 19.68 -48.75
C ALA A 199 -24.82 20.68 -49.00
N TYR A 200 -25.16 21.83 -49.58
CA TYR A 200 -24.25 22.89 -49.96
C TYR A 200 -24.66 24.20 -49.28
N LEU A 201 -23.70 25.02 -48.87
CA LEU A 201 -23.93 26.37 -48.36
C LEU A 201 -23.22 27.35 -49.29
N ARG A 202 -24.00 28.23 -49.95
CA ARG A 202 -23.48 29.21 -50.92
C ARG A 202 -22.57 28.56 -51.99
N GLY A 203 -22.94 27.35 -52.44
CA GLY A 203 -22.21 26.59 -53.45
C GLY A 203 -21.05 25.73 -52.93
N LEU A 204 -20.70 25.80 -51.63
CA LEU A 204 -19.65 24.96 -51.03
C LEU A 204 -20.24 23.68 -50.41
N PRO A 205 -19.65 22.49 -50.66
CA PRO A 205 -20.13 21.23 -50.08
C PRO A 205 -19.94 21.20 -48.56
N VAL A 206 -21.01 20.94 -47.83
CA VAL A 206 -21.02 20.80 -46.36
C VAL A 206 -20.95 19.33 -45.97
N ASN A 207 -21.92 18.54 -46.42
CA ASN A 207 -21.98 17.10 -46.20
C ASN A 207 -22.43 16.41 -47.49
N GLU A 208 -21.89 15.23 -47.78
CA GLU A 208 -22.28 14.42 -48.95
C GLU A 208 -22.44 12.95 -48.57
N ILE A 209 -23.44 12.31 -49.18
CA ILE A 209 -23.50 10.85 -49.30
C ILE A 209 -23.05 10.52 -50.72
N ILE A 210 -21.99 9.73 -50.84
CA ILE A 210 -21.46 9.28 -52.13
C ILE A 210 -21.78 7.81 -52.31
N ILE A 211 -22.52 7.48 -53.36
CA ILE A 211 -22.71 6.14 -53.87
C ILE A 211 -21.66 5.93 -54.96
N ARG A 212 -20.72 5.04 -54.70
CA ARG A 212 -19.59 4.76 -55.60
C ARG A 212 -19.98 3.70 -56.62
N THR A 213 -19.21 3.65 -57.71
CA THR A 213 -19.40 2.66 -58.78
C THR A 213 -18.99 1.24 -58.37
N ASP A 214 -18.21 1.10 -57.29
CA ASP A 214 -17.87 -0.20 -56.66
C ASP A 214 -18.99 -0.75 -55.74
N GLY A 215 -20.14 -0.07 -55.67
CA GLY A 215 -21.25 -0.43 -54.77
C GLY A 215 -21.06 0.04 -53.32
N GLY A 216 -19.95 0.71 -53.01
CA GLY A 216 -19.67 1.26 -51.70
C GLY A 216 -20.40 2.57 -51.41
N PHE A 217 -20.57 2.86 -50.12
CA PHE A 217 -21.15 4.12 -49.64
C PHE A 217 -20.12 4.89 -48.81
N SER A 218 -20.00 6.19 -49.05
CA SER A 218 -19.16 7.08 -48.25
C SER A 218 -19.99 8.23 -47.68
N PHE A 219 -19.80 8.51 -46.39
CA PHE A 219 -20.35 9.69 -45.73
C PHE A 219 -19.24 10.72 -45.58
N MET A 220 -19.42 11.86 -46.23
CA MET A 220 -18.42 12.92 -46.31
C MET A 220 -18.87 14.16 -45.54
N LYS A 221 -17.91 14.82 -44.89
CA LYS A 221 -18.08 16.18 -44.33
C LYS A 221 -16.94 17.06 -44.82
N GLN A 222 -17.26 18.13 -45.55
CA GLN A 222 -16.30 19.09 -46.09
C GLN A 222 -15.11 18.41 -46.79
N GLY A 223 -15.38 17.38 -47.61
CA GLY A 223 -14.37 16.61 -48.34
C GLY A 223 -13.65 15.51 -47.54
N LYS A 224 -13.88 15.38 -46.23
CA LYS A 224 -13.33 14.30 -45.39
C LYS A 224 -14.30 13.12 -45.33
N GLU A 225 -13.80 11.92 -45.63
CA GLU A 225 -14.55 10.67 -45.43
C GLU A 225 -14.63 10.35 -43.93
N LEU A 226 -15.86 10.29 -43.40
CA LEU A 226 -16.13 9.97 -42.00
C LEU A 226 -16.40 8.48 -41.81
N VAL A 227 -17.14 7.90 -42.76
CA VAL A 227 -17.54 6.49 -42.77
C VAL A 227 -17.47 5.98 -44.20
N ARG A 228 -16.93 4.77 -44.38
CA ARG A 228 -16.97 4.01 -45.63
C ARG A 228 -17.58 2.64 -45.39
N ILE A 229 -18.55 2.27 -46.20
CA ILE A 229 -19.20 0.96 -46.19
C ILE A 229 -18.85 0.25 -47.49
N THR A 230 -18.33 -0.97 -47.37
CA THR A 230 -17.90 -1.85 -48.47
C THR A 230 -18.36 -3.28 -48.19
N GLU A 231 -18.12 -4.20 -49.11
CA GLU A 231 -18.34 -5.64 -48.87
C GLU A 231 -17.54 -6.20 -47.69
N ASP A 232 -16.36 -5.62 -47.40
CA ASP A 232 -15.51 -5.97 -46.27
C ASP A 232 -16.02 -5.42 -44.92
N GLY A 233 -17.08 -4.61 -44.93
CA GLY A 233 -17.72 -4.04 -43.74
C GLY A 233 -17.67 -2.51 -43.66
N ILE A 234 -17.72 -2.00 -42.42
CA ILE A 234 -17.82 -0.56 -42.11
C ILE A 234 -16.50 -0.06 -41.53
N SER A 235 -15.93 0.98 -42.14
CA SER A 235 -14.75 1.70 -41.67
C SER A 235 -15.13 3.10 -41.20
N TYR A 236 -14.70 3.50 -40.01
CA TYR A 236 -14.89 4.84 -39.45
C TYR A 236 -13.76 5.19 -38.47
N GLY A 237 -13.44 6.48 -38.33
CA GLY A 237 -12.32 6.92 -37.48
C GLY A 237 -12.62 6.90 -35.97
N THR A 238 -13.84 7.23 -35.56
CA THR A 238 -14.24 7.27 -34.14
C THR A 238 -15.74 7.02 -34.02
N SER A 239 -16.14 6.20 -33.06
CA SER A 239 -17.55 6.02 -32.66
C SER A 239 -17.71 6.46 -31.22
N LEU A 240 -18.65 7.37 -30.98
CA LEU A 240 -19.06 7.81 -29.65
C LEU A 240 -20.40 7.12 -29.35
N GLY A 241 -20.35 6.04 -28.57
CA GLY A 241 -21.55 5.32 -28.16
C GLY A 241 -21.29 4.49 -26.91
N ASP A 242 -22.28 4.43 -26.02
CA ASP A 242 -22.18 3.71 -24.73
C ASP A 242 -22.34 2.20 -24.88
N SER A 243 -22.76 1.74 -26.07
CA SER A 243 -22.84 0.33 -26.40
C SER A 243 -22.65 0.07 -27.89
N ALA A 244 -22.01 -1.05 -28.21
CA ALA A 244 -21.87 -1.56 -29.56
C ALA A 244 -22.07 -3.08 -29.57
N ARG A 245 -22.73 -3.63 -30.59
CA ARG A 245 -22.87 -5.07 -30.80
C ARG A 245 -22.28 -5.44 -32.15
N ILE A 246 -21.30 -6.34 -32.15
CA ILE A 246 -20.63 -6.84 -33.35
C ILE A 246 -20.81 -8.36 -33.36
N GLY A 247 -21.82 -8.83 -34.09
CA GLY A 247 -22.25 -10.23 -34.05
C GLY A 247 -22.71 -10.65 -32.64
N ALA A 248 -22.06 -11.68 -32.10
CA ALA A 248 -22.31 -12.21 -30.76
C ALA A 248 -21.69 -11.38 -29.63
N ILE A 249 -20.69 -10.53 -29.92
CA ILE A 249 -19.97 -9.76 -28.91
C ILE A 249 -20.69 -8.43 -28.68
N ARG A 250 -20.87 -8.07 -27.41
CA ARG A 250 -21.39 -6.77 -27.00
C ARG A 250 -20.38 -6.05 -26.12
N ILE A 251 -20.17 -4.78 -26.43
CA ILE A 251 -19.49 -3.80 -25.60
C ILE A 251 -20.58 -2.93 -24.97
N LYS A 252 -20.61 -2.79 -23.65
CA LYS A 252 -21.58 -1.95 -22.93
C LYS A 252 -20.89 -1.32 -21.73
N GLY A 253 -20.84 0.02 -21.68
CA GLY A 253 -20.04 0.72 -20.66
C GLY A 253 -18.57 0.27 -20.73
N SER A 254 -18.08 -0.36 -19.67
CA SER A 254 -16.72 -0.90 -19.58
C SER A 254 -16.62 -2.42 -19.80
N ASP A 255 -17.73 -3.08 -20.16
CA ASP A 255 -17.83 -4.53 -20.24
C ASP A 255 -17.75 -5.05 -21.68
N ILE A 256 -17.16 -6.24 -21.86
CA ILE A 256 -17.12 -7.01 -23.12
C ILE A 256 -17.64 -8.42 -22.84
N TYR A 257 -18.71 -8.86 -23.51
CA TYR A 257 -19.35 -10.16 -23.23
C TYR A 257 -20.04 -10.80 -24.44
N ASN A 258 -20.28 -12.11 -24.35
CA ASN A 258 -21.02 -12.89 -25.35
C ASN A 258 -22.54 -12.75 -25.09
N THR A 259 -23.31 -12.51 -26.15
CA THR A 259 -24.77 -12.33 -26.10
C THR A 259 -25.57 -13.38 -26.86
N SER A 260 -24.92 -14.30 -27.56
CA SER A 260 -25.59 -15.31 -28.40
C SER A 260 -25.68 -16.68 -27.74
N ASP A 261 -24.74 -17.03 -26.87
CA ASP A 261 -24.72 -18.31 -26.17
C ASP A 261 -25.49 -18.18 -24.83
N THR A 262 -26.57 -18.94 -24.69
CA THR A 262 -27.46 -18.90 -23.52
C THR A 262 -27.16 -20.02 -22.52
N THR A 263 -26.06 -20.75 -22.69
CA THR A 263 -25.60 -21.78 -21.75
C THR A 263 -24.58 -21.22 -20.76
N ASP A 264 -24.28 -21.99 -19.71
CA ASP A 264 -23.22 -21.65 -18.76
C ASP A 264 -21.81 -21.69 -19.37
N GLU A 265 -21.67 -22.15 -20.63
CA GLU A 265 -20.41 -22.24 -21.37
C GLU A 265 -20.16 -21.04 -22.31
N GLY A 266 -21.04 -20.03 -22.28
CA GLY A 266 -20.93 -18.84 -23.11
C GLY A 266 -19.62 -18.09 -22.88
N CYS A 267 -18.77 -17.99 -23.91
CA CYS A 267 -17.43 -17.40 -23.77
C CYS A 267 -17.10 -16.35 -24.84
N VAL A 268 -16.22 -15.40 -24.49
CA VAL A 268 -15.54 -14.51 -25.43
C VAL A 268 -14.17 -15.08 -25.73
N ARG A 269 -13.96 -15.57 -26.95
CA ARG A 269 -12.67 -16.11 -27.38
C ARG A 269 -11.79 -14.99 -27.91
N ILE A 270 -10.67 -14.75 -27.24
CA ILE A 270 -9.66 -13.79 -27.67
C ILE A 270 -8.50 -14.55 -28.29
N ASN A 271 -8.05 -14.10 -29.46
CA ASN A 271 -6.86 -14.65 -30.12
C ASN A 271 -6.96 -16.15 -30.51
N TYR A 272 -8.16 -16.61 -30.90
CA TYR A 272 -8.44 -18.01 -31.25
C TYR A 272 -7.88 -18.41 -32.62
N TYR A 273 -8.06 -17.55 -33.63
CA TYR A 273 -7.52 -17.78 -34.97
C TYR A 273 -6.15 -17.12 -35.15
N GLY A 274 -5.33 -17.72 -36.00
CA GLY A 274 -4.06 -17.17 -36.45
C GLY A 274 -4.21 -16.09 -37.52
N ALA A 275 -3.15 -15.89 -38.32
CA ALA A 275 -3.16 -14.91 -39.42
C ALA A 275 -4.36 -15.09 -40.36
N GLN A 276 -5.12 -14.01 -40.63
CA GLN A 276 -6.23 -14.01 -41.58
C GLN A 276 -7.28 -15.11 -41.32
N GLY A 277 -7.52 -15.45 -40.04
CA GLY A 277 -8.48 -16.50 -39.68
C GLY A 277 -7.95 -17.94 -39.79
N GLY A 278 -6.71 -18.15 -40.27
CA GLY A 278 -6.11 -19.49 -40.43
C GLY A 278 -5.44 -20.05 -39.17
N GLY A 279 -4.98 -21.31 -39.22
CA GLY A 279 -4.37 -22.01 -38.06
C GLY A 279 -2.83 -22.11 -38.05
N THR A 280 -2.14 -21.59 -39.06
CA THR A 280 -0.69 -21.89 -39.27
C THR A 280 0.27 -20.89 -38.63
N ARG A 281 -0.21 -19.71 -38.22
CA ARG A 281 0.62 -18.65 -37.64
C ARG A 281 0.06 -18.19 -36.30
N TYR A 282 0.82 -18.46 -35.23
CA TYR A 282 0.50 -18.03 -33.88
C TYR A 282 0.38 -16.51 -33.74
N ARG A 283 -0.32 -16.08 -32.71
CA ARG A 283 -0.58 -14.69 -32.34
C ARG A 283 -0.37 -14.52 -30.85
N ASN A 284 0.00 -13.32 -30.42
CA ASN A 284 0.18 -12.99 -29.01
C ASN A 284 -0.98 -12.13 -28.52
N PHE A 285 -1.30 -12.23 -27.23
CA PHE A 285 -2.24 -11.36 -26.55
C PHE A 285 -1.51 -10.63 -25.42
N ALA A 286 -1.56 -9.30 -25.40
CA ALA A 286 -0.85 -8.48 -24.43
C ALA A 286 -1.77 -7.43 -23.82
N VAL A 287 -1.76 -7.31 -22.50
CA VAL A 287 -2.47 -6.29 -21.72
C VAL A 287 -1.42 -5.36 -21.12
N HIS A 288 -1.58 -4.05 -21.30
CA HIS A 288 -0.69 -3.02 -20.76
C HIS A 288 -1.41 -2.21 -19.66
N ASP A 289 -0.65 -1.48 -18.86
CA ASP A 289 -1.13 -0.64 -17.75
C ASP A 289 -1.66 0.74 -18.19
N GLY A 290 -1.69 1.01 -19.50
CA GLY A 290 -2.12 2.29 -20.06
C GLY A 290 -1.08 3.41 -20.00
N LYS A 291 0.14 3.18 -19.46
CA LYS A 291 1.20 4.20 -19.35
C LYS A 291 2.27 4.12 -20.44
N SER A 292 2.00 3.43 -21.54
CA SER A 292 2.93 3.29 -22.68
C SER A 292 4.30 2.72 -22.31
N GLY A 293 4.39 1.95 -21.21
CA GLY A 293 5.58 1.18 -20.86
C GLY A 293 5.81 0.04 -21.86
N SER A 294 7.09 -0.36 -22.02
CA SER A 294 7.51 -1.37 -23.01
C SER A 294 7.05 -2.79 -22.69
N SER A 295 6.70 -3.09 -21.43
CA SER A 295 6.39 -4.44 -20.99
C SER A 295 4.89 -4.60 -20.65
N PRO A 296 4.22 -5.64 -21.16
CA PRO A 296 2.84 -5.96 -20.78
C PRO A 296 2.73 -6.34 -19.29
N VAL A 297 1.60 -6.03 -18.66
CA VAL A 297 1.25 -6.55 -17.33
C VAL A 297 0.81 -8.01 -17.40
N LEU A 298 0.24 -8.43 -18.54
CA LEU A 298 -0.08 -9.81 -18.87
C LEU A 298 0.22 -10.04 -20.36
N GLU A 299 0.99 -11.07 -20.69
CA GLU A 299 1.29 -11.48 -22.07
C GLU A 299 1.06 -12.98 -22.23
N VAL A 300 0.33 -13.37 -23.27
CA VAL A 300 0.24 -14.75 -23.76
C VAL A 300 0.97 -14.84 -25.08
N THR A 301 2.06 -15.60 -25.13
CA THR A 301 2.82 -15.89 -26.35
C THR A 301 2.31 -17.17 -26.98
N GLY A 302 1.60 -17.06 -28.11
CA GLY A 302 0.95 -18.21 -28.73
C GLY A 302 1.92 -19.29 -29.20
N ARG A 303 3.09 -18.91 -29.75
CA ARG A 303 4.08 -19.86 -30.29
C ARG A 303 4.64 -20.82 -29.24
N THR A 304 4.82 -20.35 -28.02
CA THR A 304 5.44 -21.10 -26.91
C THR A 304 4.43 -21.49 -25.83
N ALA A 305 3.14 -21.19 -26.03
CA ALA A 305 2.07 -21.35 -25.04
C ALA A 305 2.45 -20.78 -23.66
N THR A 306 3.18 -19.65 -23.64
CA THR A 306 3.70 -19.06 -22.40
C THR A 306 2.81 -17.92 -21.94
N VAL A 307 2.48 -17.89 -20.66
CA VAL A 307 1.83 -16.75 -20.00
C VAL A 307 2.87 -16.05 -19.12
N ARG A 308 3.03 -14.74 -19.30
CA ARG A 308 3.89 -13.87 -18.48
C ARG A 308 3.05 -12.85 -17.76
N ALA A 309 3.16 -12.80 -16.44
CA ALA A 309 2.62 -11.71 -15.63
C ALA A 309 3.78 -10.76 -15.27
N GLY A 310 3.74 -9.53 -15.78
CA GLY A 310 4.76 -8.51 -15.52
C GLY A 310 4.55 -7.71 -14.23
N GLY A 311 3.38 -7.85 -13.61
CA GLY A 311 3.04 -7.22 -12.33
C GLY A 311 2.94 -8.22 -11.17
N LEU A 312 2.42 -7.75 -10.03
CA LEU A 312 2.11 -8.60 -8.89
C LEU A 312 0.99 -9.60 -9.26
N PHE A 313 1.27 -10.89 -9.11
CA PHE A 313 0.27 -11.95 -9.27
C PHE A 313 -0.37 -12.30 -7.92
N VAL A 314 -1.62 -11.88 -7.71
CA VAL A 314 -2.39 -12.14 -6.48
C VAL A 314 -3.52 -13.12 -6.77
N VAL A 315 -3.61 -14.18 -5.96
CA VAL A 315 -4.70 -15.17 -6.00
C VAL A 315 -5.53 -15.02 -4.73
N GLN A 316 -6.77 -14.56 -4.86
CA GLN A 316 -7.74 -14.41 -3.76
C GLN A 316 -8.94 -15.31 -4.01
N ASN A 317 -9.20 -16.25 -3.09
CA ASN A 317 -10.33 -17.18 -3.18
C ASN A 317 -10.73 -17.68 -1.78
N ALA A 318 -11.92 -18.29 -1.67
CA ALA A 318 -12.43 -18.91 -0.44
C ALA A 318 -12.05 -20.40 -0.29
N GLY A 319 -11.22 -20.95 -1.20
CA GLY A 319 -10.96 -22.37 -1.35
C GLY A 319 -9.53 -22.68 -1.81
N ARG A 320 -9.38 -23.22 -3.04
CA ARG A 320 -8.07 -23.62 -3.60
C ARG A 320 -7.39 -22.48 -4.36
N GLY A 321 -6.07 -22.36 -4.17
CA GLY A 321 -5.18 -21.41 -4.83
C GLY A 321 -4.71 -21.85 -6.22
N ILE A 322 -3.40 -22.02 -6.40
CA ILE A 322 -2.79 -22.43 -7.67
C ILE A 322 -2.70 -23.95 -7.73
N ASP A 323 -3.28 -24.57 -8.76
CA ASP A 323 -3.14 -26.00 -9.04
C ASP A 323 -2.08 -26.22 -10.14
N LEU A 324 -1.10 -27.08 -9.87
CA LEU A 324 -0.07 -27.50 -10.83
C LEU A 324 -0.36 -28.92 -11.31
N GLN A 325 -1.04 -29.04 -12.44
CA GLN A 325 -1.45 -30.33 -13.01
C GLN A 325 -0.53 -30.76 -14.15
N ASN A 326 -0.05 -32.00 -14.10
CA ASN A 326 0.58 -32.63 -15.26
C ASN A 326 -0.53 -33.17 -16.17
N THR A 327 -0.52 -32.79 -17.45
CA THR A 327 -1.56 -33.19 -18.41
C THR A 327 -1.24 -34.50 -19.15
N ALA A 328 -0.03 -35.03 -18.99
CA ALA A 328 0.47 -36.18 -19.74
C ALA A 328 0.52 -37.47 -18.91
N TYR A 329 0.73 -37.38 -17.60
CA TYR A 329 1.00 -38.53 -16.74
C TYR A 329 0.09 -38.58 -15.51
N THR A 330 -0.21 -39.79 -15.03
CA THR A 330 -0.96 -40.07 -13.79
C THR A 330 -0.01 -40.39 -12.63
N LYS A 331 -0.52 -40.42 -11.39
CA LYS A 331 0.25 -40.63 -10.14
C LYS A 331 1.18 -41.85 -10.12
N ASP A 332 0.93 -42.84 -10.99
CA ASP A 332 1.67 -44.10 -11.06
C ASP A 332 2.88 -44.03 -12.00
N ASN A 333 3.18 -42.84 -12.55
CA ASN A 333 4.31 -42.61 -13.44
C ASN A 333 5.28 -41.57 -12.85
N ALA A 334 6.55 -41.93 -12.67
CA ALA A 334 7.58 -41.04 -12.10
C ALA A 334 7.88 -39.80 -12.96
N ARG A 335 7.40 -39.75 -14.22
CA ARG A 335 7.56 -38.59 -15.12
C ARG A 335 6.62 -37.41 -14.79
N LEU A 336 6.00 -37.40 -13.63
CA LEU A 336 5.16 -36.30 -13.12
C LEU A 336 5.98 -35.07 -12.70
N THR A 337 6.76 -34.52 -13.62
CA THR A 337 7.53 -33.31 -13.35
C THR A 337 6.63 -32.08 -13.41
N ASN A 338 6.72 -31.21 -12.41
CA ASN A 338 6.16 -29.86 -12.40
C ASN A 338 6.90 -29.05 -11.32
N LEU A 339 7.40 -27.87 -11.69
CA LEU A 339 8.24 -27.04 -10.81
C LEU A 339 7.75 -25.60 -10.75
N VAL A 340 7.75 -25.04 -9.54
CA VAL A 340 7.81 -23.60 -9.34
C VAL A 340 9.27 -23.21 -9.27
N THR A 341 9.75 -22.38 -10.20
CA THR A 341 11.16 -21.96 -10.27
C THR A 341 11.30 -20.47 -10.04
N TRP A 342 12.24 -20.08 -9.17
CA TRP A 342 12.73 -18.71 -9.05
C TRP A 342 13.97 -18.54 -9.91
N ARG A 343 14.03 -17.50 -10.74
CA ARG A 343 15.14 -17.24 -11.65
C ARG A 343 15.68 -15.81 -11.48
N ASP A 344 16.97 -15.63 -11.76
CA ASP A 344 17.55 -14.29 -11.88
C ASP A 344 17.22 -13.63 -13.22
N SER A 345 17.75 -12.42 -13.44
CA SER A 345 17.58 -11.67 -14.69
C SER A 345 18.25 -12.31 -15.91
N ALA A 346 19.20 -13.23 -15.71
CA ALA A 346 19.84 -14.04 -16.75
C ALA A 346 19.11 -15.39 -16.99
N ALA A 347 17.96 -15.59 -16.35
CA ALA A 347 17.15 -16.82 -16.38
C ALA A 347 17.78 -18.05 -15.70
N SER A 348 18.83 -17.88 -14.90
CA SER A 348 19.43 -18.94 -14.08
C SER A 348 18.52 -19.28 -12.90
N VAL A 349 18.32 -20.56 -12.61
CA VAL A 349 17.44 -21.00 -11.50
C VAL A 349 18.16 -20.84 -10.16
N LEU A 350 17.55 -20.10 -9.24
CA LEU A 350 18.08 -19.81 -7.90
C LEU A 350 17.39 -20.63 -6.80
N ALA A 351 16.11 -20.95 -7.00
CA ALA A 351 15.34 -21.78 -6.09
C ALA A 351 14.25 -22.52 -6.85
N MET A 352 13.84 -23.67 -6.33
CA MET A 352 12.72 -24.42 -6.90
C MET A 352 11.98 -25.27 -5.87
N ALA A 353 10.69 -25.51 -6.15
CA ALA A 353 9.84 -26.43 -5.42
C ALA A 353 9.05 -27.30 -6.40
N GLY A 354 9.04 -28.62 -6.20
CA GLY A 354 8.28 -29.56 -7.05
C GLY A 354 9.00 -30.88 -7.32
N PHE A 355 8.48 -31.64 -8.29
CA PHE A 355 9.11 -32.87 -8.79
C PHE A 355 10.04 -32.51 -9.95
N ASP A 356 11.35 -32.62 -9.73
CA ASP A 356 12.39 -32.13 -10.64
C ASP A 356 12.99 -33.19 -11.56
N THR A 357 12.76 -34.47 -11.26
CA THR A 357 13.32 -35.61 -12.00
C THR A 357 12.21 -36.54 -12.50
N PRO A 358 12.39 -37.15 -13.70
CA PRO A 358 11.47 -38.16 -14.22
C PRO A 358 11.71 -39.58 -13.65
N ASP A 359 12.76 -39.77 -12.85
CA ASP A 359 13.26 -41.10 -12.47
C ASP A 359 12.78 -41.58 -11.09
N ASP A 360 12.23 -40.67 -10.27
CA ASP A 360 11.72 -40.99 -8.95
C ASP A 360 10.55 -40.06 -8.56
N TYR A 361 9.98 -40.28 -7.36
CA TYR A 361 8.91 -39.47 -6.80
C TYR A 361 9.41 -38.46 -5.77
N ARG A 362 10.58 -37.88 -6.00
CA ARG A 362 11.18 -36.92 -5.07
C ARG A 362 10.60 -35.52 -5.29
N PHE A 363 9.84 -35.06 -4.32
CA PHE A 363 9.51 -33.64 -4.21
C PHE A 363 10.69 -32.92 -3.56
N ILE A 364 11.23 -31.90 -4.23
CA ILE A 364 12.34 -31.11 -3.72
C ILE A 364 11.89 -29.71 -3.34
N LEU A 365 12.50 -29.16 -2.30
CA LEU A 365 12.55 -27.74 -1.99
C LEU A 365 14.03 -27.35 -1.92
N ARG A 366 14.50 -26.54 -2.87
CA ARG A 366 15.93 -26.20 -3.01
C ARG A 366 16.12 -24.69 -3.13
N ASN A 367 17.10 -24.18 -2.39
CA ASN A 367 17.66 -22.83 -2.53
C ASN A 367 19.16 -22.99 -2.79
N THR A 368 19.69 -22.37 -3.86
CA THR A 368 21.11 -22.45 -4.21
C THR A 368 21.91 -21.22 -3.75
N LEU A 369 21.25 -20.19 -3.19
CA LEU A 369 21.90 -18.95 -2.77
C LEU A 369 22.06 -18.83 -1.25
N GLY A 370 21.15 -19.39 -0.47
CA GLY A 370 21.16 -19.26 0.98
C GLY A 370 20.26 -20.27 1.67
N ASP A 371 19.82 -19.92 2.88
CA ASP A 371 19.11 -20.84 3.77
C ASP A 371 17.64 -21.06 3.35
N ILE A 372 17.06 -22.16 3.85
CA ILE A 372 15.62 -22.40 3.88
C ILE A 372 15.19 -22.31 5.34
N VAL A 373 14.34 -21.33 5.66
CA VAL A 373 13.83 -21.12 7.02
C VAL A 373 12.40 -21.63 7.12
N LEU A 374 12.15 -22.54 8.07
CA LEU A 374 10.82 -23.00 8.46
C LEU A 374 10.49 -22.43 9.85
N ALA A 375 9.64 -21.40 9.92
CA ALA A 375 9.37 -20.67 11.16
C ALA A 375 7.88 -20.69 11.56
N PRO A 376 7.32 -21.86 11.97
CA PRO A 376 5.97 -21.92 12.51
C PRO A 376 5.90 -21.36 13.94
N SER A 377 4.73 -20.86 14.35
CA SER A 377 4.48 -20.47 15.75
C SER A 377 4.34 -21.66 16.70
N GLY A 378 3.89 -22.80 16.17
CA GLY A 378 3.72 -24.06 16.91
C GLY A 378 4.89 -25.02 16.67
N SER A 379 4.76 -25.87 15.65
CA SER A 379 5.78 -26.87 15.31
C SER A 379 5.79 -27.19 13.81
N VAL A 380 6.90 -27.78 13.34
CA VAL A 380 6.95 -28.50 12.06
C VAL A 380 6.74 -29.98 12.39
N ASP A 381 5.66 -30.55 11.89
CA ASP A 381 5.40 -31.99 12.00
C ASP A 381 5.97 -32.71 10.77
N VAL A 382 6.75 -33.77 10.99
CA VAL A 382 7.35 -34.58 9.93
C VAL A 382 6.78 -35.98 10.02
N LEU A 383 5.76 -36.24 9.21
CA LEU A 383 5.14 -37.55 9.09
C LEU A 383 6.00 -38.43 8.16
N GLY A 384 6.90 -39.19 8.76
CA GLY A 384 7.87 -40.04 8.06
C GLY A 384 9.26 -39.98 8.70
N THR A 385 10.28 -40.38 7.95
CA THR A 385 11.68 -40.33 8.43
C THR A 385 12.34 -39.01 8.05
N LEU A 386 12.70 -38.19 9.05
CA LEU A 386 13.58 -37.04 8.85
C LEU A 386 15.02 -37.52 8.63
N LYS A 387 15.64 -37.04 7.54
CA LYS A 387 17.03 -37.38 7.19
C LYS A 387 17.91 -36.14 7.11
N ILE A 388 19.15 -36.24 7.59
CA ILE A 388 20.21 -35.23 7.44
C ILE A 388 21.30 -35.86 6.56
N ASN A 389 21.60 -35.24 5.42
CA ASN A 389 22.52 -35.78 4.40
C ASN A 389 22.24 -37.25 4.03
N GLY A 390 20.95 -37.60 3.89
CA GLY A 390 20.50 -38.94 3.52
C GLY A 390 20.48 -39.98 4.65
N LYS A 391 20.97 -39.66 5.86
CA LYS A 391 20.93 -40.54 7.04
C LYS A 391 19.76 -40.17 7.95
N SER A 392 19.08 -41.17 8.53
CA SER A 392 18.00 -40.89 9.47
C SER A 392 18.51 -40.14 10.70
N VAL A 393 17.72 -39.20 11.22
CA VAL A 393 18.00 -38.57 12.51
C VAL A 393 18.05 -39.62 13.63
N SER A 394 17.24 -40.67 13.57
CA SER A 394 17.27 -41.79 14.52
C SER A 394 18.60 -42.55 14.54
N ASP A 395 19.33 -42.57 13.42
CA ASP A 395 20.61 -43.27 13.30
C ASP A 395 21.77 -42.38 13.76
N THR A 396 21.54 -41.06 13.80
CA THR A 396 22.56 -40.06 14.10
C THR A 396 22.45 -39.56 15.55
N TYR A 397 21.23 -39.51 16.09
CA TYR A 397 20.92 -38.96 17.41
C TYR A 397 20.10 -39.95 18.24
N VAL A 398 20.42 -40.05 19.52
CA VAL A 398 19.67 -40.86 20.48
C VAL A 398 18.47 -40.07 21.00
N SER A 399 17.29 -40.69 21.11
CA SER A 399 16.13 -40.03 21.71
C SER A 399 16.36 -39.80 23.21
N VAL A 400 15.76 -38.76 23.81
CA VAL A 400 15.84 -38.52 25.26
C VAL A 400 15.31 -39.71 26.04
N THR A 401 14.26 -40.39 25.56
CA THR A 401 13.71 -41.60 26.17
C THR A 401 14.69 -42.76 26.12
N THR A 402 15.35 -42.99 24.98
CA THR A 402 16.38 -44.02 24.84
C THR A 402 17.59 -43.67 25.70
N PHE A 403 18.04 -42.42 25.69
CA PHE A 403 19.15 -41.96 26.52
C PHE A 403 18.85 -42.09 28.01
N ALA A 404 17.67 -41.67 28.46
CA ALA A 404 17.22 -41.80 29.85
C ALA A 404 17.01 -43.27 30.24
N GLY A 405 16.48 -44.09 29.34
CA GLY A 405 16.31 -45.53 29.53
C GLY A 405 17.63 -46.29 29.61
N GLU A 406 18.65 -45.86 28.87
CA GLU A 406 20.00 -46.41 28.99
C GLU A 406 20.76 -45.84 30.20
N MET A 407 20.48 -44.60 30.61
CA MET A 407 21.08 -43.99 31.80
C MET A 407 20.50 -44.55 33.10
N SER A 408 19.21 -44.88 33.14
CA SER A 408 18.57 -45.53 34.30
C SER A 408 19.15 -46.93 34.55
N LYS A 409 19.55 -47.64 33.48
CA LYS A 409 20.30 -48.91 33.58
C LYS A 409 21.70 -48.72 34.17
N LYS A 410 22.29 -47.52 34.09
CA LYS A 410 23.63 -47.23 34.65
C LYS A 410 23.62 -46.88 36.14
N VAL A 411 22.50 -46.44 36.70
CA VAL A 411 22.44 -46.02 38.12
C VAL A 411 22.03 -47.18 39.05
N ASP A 412 21.24 -48.15 38.60
CA ASP A 412 20.72 -49.20 39.50
C ASP A 412 20.96 -50.66 39.06
N ALA A 413 21.62 -50.93 37.93
CA ALA A 413 21.66 -52.29 37.37
C ALA A 413 23.05 -52.88 37.12
N VAL A 414 24.06 -52.53 37.94
CA VAL A 414 25.16 -53.46 38.19
C VAL A 414 25.00 -53.99 39.61
N LYS A 415 24.56 -55.24 39.73
CA LYS A 415 24.49 -55.97 41.00
C LYS A 415 25.90 -56.04 41.59
N GLY A 416 26.24 -55.11 42.48
CA GLY A 416 27.48 -55.14 43.26
C GLY A 416 28.42 -53.92 43.22
N LYS A 417 28.08 -52.78 42.59
CA LYS A 417 28.92 -51.57 42.69
C LYS A 417 28.12 -50.28 42.85
N GLN A 418 27.76 -49.95 44.10
CA GLN A 418 27.33 -48.61 44.51
C GLN A 418 28.55 -47.80 45.00
N LEU A 419 28.51 -46.47 44.83
CA LEU A 419 29.63 -45.53 45.06
C LEU A 419 29.98 -45.21 46.53
N SER A 420 29.32 -45.84 47.51
CA SER A 420 29.81 -45.88 48.89
C SER A 420 29.53 -47.27 49.43
N THR A 421 30.58 -47.98 49.84
CA THR A 421 30.42 -49.27 50.50
C THR A 421 29.91 -49.02 51.93
N GLU A 422 28.59 -49.11 52.13
CA GLU A 422 28.05 -49.42 53.45
C GLU A 422 28.41 -50.89 53.76
N ASP A 423 29.64 -51.11 54.24
CA ASP A 423 30.20 -52.45 54.51
C ASP A 423 29.68 -53.08 55.82
N PHE A 424 28.78 -52.40 56.54
CA PHE A 424 28.22 -52.91 57.80
C PHE A 424 26.79 -53.39 57.60
N THR A 425 26.62 -54.72 57.57
CA THR A 425 25.30 -55.35 57.72
C THR A 425 24.64 -54.92 59.03
N THR A 426 23.31 -55.00 59.11
CA THR A 426 22.53 -54.73 60.33
C THR A 426 23.06 -55.52 61.55
N GLU A 427 23.68 -56.66 61.31
CA GLU A 427 24.34 -57.49 62.32
C GLU A 427 25.64 -56.87 62.85
N TYR A 428 26.47 -56.27 61.98
CA TYR A 428 27.67 -55.56 62.40
C TYR A 428 27.37 -54.23 63.09
N LYS A 429 26.29 -53.55 62.71
CA LYS A 429 25.78 -52.37 63.45
C LYS A 429 25.32 -52.74 64.87
N LYS A 430 24.71 -53.92 65.06
CA LYS A 430 24.40 -54.46 66.40
C LYS A 430 25.66 -54.80 67.21
N LYS A 431 26.68 -55.40 66.58
CA LYS A 431 27.97 -55.71 67.24
C LYS A 431 28.75 -54.45 67.63
N LEU A 432 28.70 -53.38 66.84
CA LEU A 432 29.33 -52.11 67.15
C LEU A 432 28.63 -51.36 68.30
N ALA A 433 27.29 -51.40 68.35
CA ALA A 433 26.51 -50.81 69.45
C ALA A 433 26.76 -51.51 70.80
N ALA A 434 27.04 -52.81 70.79
CA ALA A 434 27.31 -53.61 72.00
C ALA A 434 28.67 -53.33 72.65
N ILE A 435 29.59 -52.61 71.99
CA ILE A 435 30.92 -52.27 72.55
C ILE A 435 30.84 -51.14 73.59
N ILE A 436 29.75 -50.37 73.62
CA ILE A 436 29.63 -49.15 74.45
C ILE A 436 28.82 -49.38 75.74
N THR A 437 28.11 -50.52 75.90
CA THR A 437 27.07 -50.68 76.94
C THR A 437 27.22 -51.89 77.90
N GLY A 438 28.39 -52.54 77.99
CA GLY A 438 28.55 -53.78 78.79
C GLY A 438 28.75 -53.57 80.32
N GLU A 439 27.83 -54.07 81.13
CA GLU A 439 27.95 -54.20 82.61
C GLU A 439 28.18 -55.67 83.04
N LEU A 440 28.76 -55.90 84.22
CA LEU A 440 29.20 -57.22 84.71
C LEU A 440 28.09 -58.11 85.30
N THR A 441 26.88 -57.59 85.52
CA THR A 441 25.82 -58.27 86.29
C THR A 441 24.61 -58.72 85.48
N GLY A 442 24.59 -58.49 84.16
CA GLY A 442 23.53 -58.97 83.27
C GLY A 442 24.09 -59.94 82.24
N GLY A 443 23.56 -61.16 82.17
CA GLY A 443 24.01 -62.21 81.25
C GLY A 443 23.74 -61.93 79.76
N GLY A 444 24.35 -60.88 79.20
CA GLY A 444 24.35 -60.55 77.78
C GLY A 444 25.69 -60.84 77.11
N ASP A 445 25.67 -61.06 75.80
CA ASP A 445 26.81 -61.45 74.95
C ASP A 445 27.79 -60.30 74.62
N GLY A 446 28.05 -59.40 75.58
CA GLY A 446 28.93 -58.23 75.42
C GLY A 446 30.37 -58.46 75.92
N TYR A 447 31.33 -57.73 75.36
CA TYR A 447 32.71 -57.68 75.83
C TYR A 447 32.84 -56.79 77.07
N VAL A 448 33.52 -57.28 78.11
CA VAL A 448 33.77 -56.56 79.38
C VAL A 448 34.99 -55.65 79.23
N THR A 449 34.90 -54.39 79.66
CA THR A 449 36.03 -53.45 79.58
C THR A 449 37.12 -53.80 80.60
N ALA A 450 38.39 -53.55 80.24
CA ALA A 450 39.55 -53.84 81.09
C ALA A 450 39.51 -53.15 82.46
N GLY A 451 38.81 -52.01 82.58
CA GLY A 451 38.60 -51.31 83.86
C GLY A 451 37.71 -52.10 84.83
N ALA A 452 36.67 -52.76 84.32
CA ALA A 452 35.73 -53.52 85.14
C ALA A 452 36.32 -54.88 85.59
N VAL A 453 37.15 -55.50 84.73
CA VAL A 453 37.94 -56.70 85.08
C VAL A 453 38.99 -56.39 86.16
N ARG A 454 39.63 -55.20 86.10
CA ARG A 454 40.64 -54.78 87.09
C ARG A 454 40.05 -54.47 88.47
N ALA A 455 38.79 -54.03 88.53
CA ALA A 455 38.08 -53.80 89.80
C ALA A 455 37.71 -55.13 90.50
N ALA A 456 37.30 -56.15 89.75
CA ALA A 456 36.96 -57.47 90.30
C ALA A 456 38.22 -58.26 90.75
N LEU A 457 39.33 -58.17 90.01
CA LEU A 457 40.60 -58.82 90.38
C LEU A 457 41.23 -58.24 91.66
N LYS A 458 40.86 -57.01 92.05
CA LYS A 458 41.33 -56.36 93.29
C LYS A 458 40.76 -57.00 94.57
N MET A 459 39.72 -57.83 94.46
CA MET A 459 39.07 -58.50 95.60
C MET A 459 39.58 -59.94 95.82
N LYS A 460 40.56 -60.40 95.04
CA LYS A 460 41.10 -61.77 95.12
C LYS A 460 42.24 -61.83 96.14
N LEU A 461 42.08 -62.67 97.16
CA LEU A 461 43.12 -62.97 98.16
C LEU A 461 44.20 -63.90 97.56
N SER A 462 45.47 -63.64 97.87
CA SER A 462 46.63 -64.45 97.48
C SER A 462 46.94 -65.52 98.51
N ALA A 463 47.37 -66.70 98.06
CA ALA A 463 47.68 -67.84 98.95
C ALA A 463 48.97 -67.63 99.76
N ASP A 464 49.88 -66.82 99.23
CA ASP A 464 51.23 -66.53 99.73
C ASP A 464 51.24 -65.41 100.80
N GLU A 465 50.12 -64.72 100.99
CA GLU A 465 49.99 -63.60 101.94
C GLU A 465 49.39 -63.99 103.31
N ASN A 466 49.00 -65.25 103.53
CA ASN A 466 48.55 -65.75 104.85
C ASN A 466 47.57 -64.80 105.58
N LEU A 467 46.57 -64.28 104.85
CA LEU A 467 45.53 -63.34 105.32
C LEU A 467 46.01 -61.90 105.61
N SER A 468 47.22 -61.50 105.17
CA SER A 468 47.70 -60.10 105.31
C SER A 468 47.01 -59.11 104.40
N ASP A 469 46.46 -59.59 103.29
CA ASP A 469 45.76 -58.92 102.20
C ASP A 469 44.26 -58.72 102.42
N ILE A 470 43.75 -59.07 103.61
CA ILE A 470 42.39 -58.69 104.04
C ILE A 470 42.34 -57.17 104.19
N MET A 471 41.49 -56.50 103.38
CA MET A 471 41.34 -55.04 103.39
C MET A 471 40.82 -54.48 104.73
N ASP A 472 39.89 -55.17 105.41
CA ASP A 472 39.38 -54.78 106.73
C ASP A 472 39.53 -55.91 107.76
N LYS A 473 40.66 -55.88 108.46
CA LYS A 473 41.02 -56.86 109.49
C LYS A 473 40.13 -56.73 110.74
N SER A 474 39.45 -55.59 110.94
CA SER A 474 38.57 -55.34 112.08
C SER A 474 37.21 -56.00 111.88
N ALA A 475 36.60 -55.80 110.71
CA ALA A 475 35.35 -56.45 110.32
C ALA A 475 35.49 -57.99 110.27
N ALA A 476 36.63 -58.49 109.78
CA ALA A 476 36.91 -59.93 109.73
C ALA A 476 37.02 -60.57 111.13
N ARG A 477 37.64 -59.90 112.12
CA ARG A 477 37.71 -60.40 113.51
C ARG A 477 36.35 -60.41 114.20
N LYS A 478 35.52 -59.40 113.93
CA LYS A 478 34.16 -59.27 114.50
C LYS A 478 33.21 -60.35 113.98
N ASN A 479 33.34 -60.75 112.72
CA ASN A 479 32.51 -61.80 112.12
C ASN A 479 32.95 -63.23 112.50
N LEU A 480 34.18 -63.39 113.04
CA LEU A 480 34.74 -64.69 113.46
C LEU A 480 34.80 -64.86 114.99
N ASP A 481 34.38 -63.86 115.76
CA ASP A 481 34.36 -63.84 117.23
C ASP A 481 35.73 -64.12 117.88
N VAL A 482 36.77 -63.44 117.39
CA VAL A 482 38.17 -63.62 117.85
C VAL A 482 38.79 -62.29 118.30
N TYR A 483 39.31 -62.24 119.54
CA TYR A 483 39.94 -61.04 120.12
C TYR A 483 41.33 -60.75 119.55
N SER A 484 41.69 -59.47 119.38
CA SER A 484 43.04 -59.04 119.03
C SER A 484 44.02 -59.12 120.20
N LYS A 485 45.32 -58.99 119.90
CA LYS A 485 46.40 -58.94 120.91
C LYS A 485 46.23 -57.83 121.94
N THR A 486 45.58 -56.72 121.56
CA THR A 486 45.31 -55.58 122.45
C THR A 486 44.07 -55.84 123.31
N GLU A 487 43.03 -56.48 122.74
CA GLU A 487 41.77 -56.79 123.43
C GLU A 487 41.92 -57.95 124.45
N ALA A 488 42.85 -58.88 124.25
CA ALA A 488 43.11 -59.97 125.19
C ALA A 488 43.79 -59.50 126.50
N GLY A 489 44.40 -58.31 126.54
CA GLY A 489 45.14 -57.78 127.69
C GLY A 489 44.27 -57.23 128.82
N GLU A 490 42.98 -56.98 128.57
CA GLU A 490 42.03 -56.45 129.55
C GLU A 490 41.12 -57.53 130.15
N VAL A 491 41.08 -58.73 129.55
CA VAL A 491 40.09 -59.78 129.87
C VAL A 491 40.69 -60.98 130.63
N PHE A 492 42.02 -61.20 130.57
CA PHE A 492 42.66 -62.40 131.14
C PHE A 492 43.84 -62.08 132.10
N LEU A 493 44.02 -62.93 133.13
CA LEU A 493 45.11 -62.85 134.14
C LEU A 493 46.50 -63.06 133.52
N LYS A 494 47.53 -62.39 134.06
CA LYS A 494 48.90 -62.40 133.50
C LYS A 494 49.76 -63.48 134.15
N THR A 495 50.26 -64.43 133.35
CA THR A 495 51.13 -65.54 133.79
C THR A 495 52.55 -65.13 134.22
N SER A 496 52.98 -63.90 133.90
CA SER A 496 54.34 -63.42 134.20
C SER A 496 54.63 -63.17 135.69
N GLU A 497 53.61 -63.04 136.53
CA GLU A 497 53.74 -62.77 137.99
C GLU A 497 53.48 -64.02 138.86
N GLY A 498 53.23 -65.18 138.24
CA GLY A 498 53.00 -66.45 138.95
C GLY A 498 51.80 -66.44 139.90
N LEU A 499 50.77 -65.64 139.61
CA LEU A 499 49.52 -65.54 140.39
C LEU A 499 49.71 -65.06 141.85
N LYS A 500 50.86 -64.44 142.18
CA LYS A 500 51.15 -63.90 143.52
C LYS A 500 50.14 -62.84 143.97
N GLU A 501 49.46 -62.23 143.01
CA GLU A 501 48.38 -61.26 143.17
C GLU A 501 47.14 -61.81 143.91
N LEU A 502 46.99 -63.14 144.04
CA LEU A 502 45.85 -63.76 144.76
C LEU A 502 46.14 -64.10 146.24
N VAL A 503 47.40 -64.03 146.73
CA VAL A 503 47.80 -64.51 148.08
C VAL A 503 48.56 -63.45 148.89
N ARG A 504 48.57 -62.19 148.44
CA ARG A 504 49.31 -61.11 149.09
C ARG A 504 48.48 -60.47 150.20
N LEU A 505 49.05 -60.37 151.41
CA LEU A 505 48.51 -59.53 152.49
C LEU A 505 48.98 -58.08 152.27
N THR A 506 48.08 -57.12 152.39
CA THR A 506 48.41 -55.68 152.29
C THR A 506 49.12 -55.22 153.57
N ALA A 507 49.83 -54.09 153.50
CA ALA A 507 50.57 -53.55 154.64
C ALA A 507 49.67 -53.21 155.85
N GLU A 508 48.37 -52.99 155.63
CA GLU A 508 47.40 -52.76 156.70
C GLU A 508 46.96 -54.07 157.39
N GLU A 509 46.87 -55.18 156.65
CA GLU A 509 46.57 -56.51 157.22
C GLU A 509 47.75 -57.03 158.09
N ILE A 510 48.98 -56.55 157.86
CA ILE A 510 50.20 -57.00 158.58
C ILE A 510 50.40 -56.29 159.93
N ASN A 511 49.85 -55.08 160.14
CA ASN A 511 50.33 -54.18 161.20
C ASN A 511 49.55 -54.22 162.53
N ARG A 512 48.58 -55.13 162.69
CA ARG A 512 47.88 -55.34 163.98
C ARG A 512 47.66 -56.81 164.36
N LEU A 513 48.26 -57.76 163.66
CA LEU A 513 48.21 -59.20 163.99
C LEU A 513 49.62 -59.73 164.31
N PRO A 514 49.82 -60.44 165.44
CA PRO A 514 51.09 -61.11 165.75
C PRO A 514 51.44 -62.22 164.74
N ALA A 515 52.72 -62.58 164.67
CA ALA A 515 53.30 -63.41 163.60
C ALA A 515 52.64 -64.80 163.42
N GLU A 516 52.10 -65.37 164.49
CA GLU A 516 51.36 -66.64 164.45
C GLU A 516 49.98 -66.48 163.79
N GLU A 517 49.30 -65.37 164.03
CA GLU A 517 47.96 -65.10 163.49
C GLU A 517 48.03 -64.70 162.01
N ALA A 518 49.11 -64.05 161.58
CA ALA A 518 49.37 -63.76 160.17
C ALA A 518 49.63 -65.04 159.34
N ALA A 519 50.23 -66.08 159.95
CA ALA A 519 50.45 -67.36 159.30
C ALA A 519 49.13 -68.14 159.13
N ALA A 520 48.23 -68.09 160.12
CA ALA A 520 46.92 -68.69 160.05
C ALA A 520 46.02 -68.04 158.98
N LEU A 521 46.02 -66.70 158.88
CA LEU A 521 45.23 -65.96 157.88
C LEU A 521 45.67 -66.25 156.43
N LYS A 522 46.98 -66.47 156.24
CA LYS A 522 47.54 -66.88 154.94
C LYS A 522 47.16 -68.32 154.57
N ALA A 523 47.05 -69.21 155.55
CA ALA A 523 46.59 -70.59 155.35
C ALA A 523 45.09 -70.64 154.98
N GLU A 524 44.28 -69.75 155.58
CA GLU A 524 42.85 -69.62 155.28
C GLU A 524 42.60 -69.11 153.85
N LYS A 525 43.32 -68.06 153.40
CA LYS A 525 43.26 -67.59 151.99
C LYS A 525 43.76 -68.65 151.00
N GLN A 526 44.71 -69.51 151.38
CA GLN A 526 45.15 -70.64 150.55
C GLN A 526 44.11 -71.76 150.43
N ALA A 527 43.25 -71.95 151.43
CA ALA A 527 42.16 -72.93 151.37
C ALA A 527 41.07 -72.47 150.39
N ALA A 528 40.67 -71.20 150.45
CA ALA A 528 39.65 -70.63 149.56
C ALA A 528 40.05 -70.69 148.06
N VAL A 529 41.33 -70.43 147.74
CA VAL A 529 41.86 -70.52 146.36
C VAL A 529 41.91 -71.97 145.85
N ARG A 530 42.12 -72.95 146.74
CA ARG A 530 42.13 -74.38 146.37
C ARG A 530 40.74 -74.90 146.01
N ASP A 531 39.70 -74.41 146.66
CA ASP A 531 38.33 -74.82 146.36
C ASP A 531 37.87 -74.30 144.99
N THR A 532 38.30 -73.11 144.58
CA THR A 532 37.99 -72.56 143.24
C THR A 532 38.77 -73.27 142.13
N LEU A 533 40.04 -73.62 142.37
CA LEU A 533 40.88 -74.37 141.42
C LEU A 533 40.37 -75.80 141.13
N ASN A 534 39.62 -76.40 142.06
CA ASN A 534 39.03 -77.71 141.86
C ASN A 534 37.78 -77.70 140.95
N ALA A 535 37.10 -76.56 140.79
CA ALA A 535 35.96 -76.42 139.88
C ALA A 535 36.38 -76.39 138.40
N GLU A 536 37.53 -75.78 138.09
CA GLU A 536 38.04 -75.62 136.72
C GLU A 536 38.62 -76.89 136.09
N ARG A 537 38.97 -77.92 136.89
CA ARG A 537 39.67 -79.10 136.37
C ARG A 537 38.76 -80.15 135.70
N LYS A 538 37.45 -79.91 135.54
CA LYS A 538 36.47 -80.92 135.09
C LYS A 538 35.80 -80.76 133.71
N GLY A 539 36.13 -79.79 132.86
CA GLY A 539 35.69 -79.83 131.45
C GLY A 539 36.10 -78.59 130.67
N THR A 540 36.57 -78.63 129.42
CA THR A 540 36.35 -79.56 128.31
C THR A 540 37.57 -79.52 127.36
N GLY A 541 38.20 -80.68 127.13
CA GLY A 541 39.43 -80.81 126.33
C GLY A 541 39.22 -81.20 124.87
N ASP A 542 38.06 -81.74 124.52
CA ASP A 542 37.88 -82.52 123.28
C ASP A 542 37.33 -81.72 122.08
N LEU A 543 37.17 -80.40 122.22
CA LEU A 543 36.59 -79.51 121.17
C LEU A 543 37.63 -78.56 120.53
N LYS A 544 38.93 -78.81 120.70
CA LYS A 544 39.99 -77.90 120.21
C LYS A 544 40.59 -78.39 118.89
N LEU A 545 40.52 -77.54 117.86
CA LEU A 545 41.23 -77.72 116.59
C LEU A 545 42.75 -77.68 116.83
N ALA A 546 43.50 -78.60 116.23
CA ALA A 546 44.94 -78.69 116.42
C ALA A 546 45.67 -77.71 115.49
N LYS A 547 46.52 -76.84 116.07
CA LYS A 547 47.23 -75.79 115.32
C LYS A 547 48.13 -76.32 114.18
N LEU A 548 48.64 -77.55 114.32
CA LEU A 548 49.47 -78.19 113.28
C LEU A 548 48.65 -78.74 112.11
N SER A 549 47.35 -78.94 112.27
CA SER A 549 46.47 -79.51 111.25
C SER A 549 46.00 -78.49 110.21
N ASN A 550 46.28 -77.18 110.38
CA ASN A 550 45.95 -76.10 109.45
C ASN A 550 44.53 -76.21 108.83
N LEU A 551 43.51 -76.39 109.68
CA LEU A 551 42.09 -76.54 109.30
C LEU A 551 41.77 -77.81 108.48
N SER A 552 42.68 -78.78 108.41
CA SER A 552 42.41 -80.08 107.77
C SER A 552 41.51 -80.98 108.62
N ASP A 553 41.46 -80.72 109.93
CA ASP A 553 40.62 -81.34 110.97
C ASP A 553 39.21 -80.73 111.07
N LEU A 554 38.85 -79.82 110.15
CA LEU A 554 37.46 -79.42 109.93
C LEU A 554 36.67 -80.56 109.26
N SER A 555 35.64 -81.07 109.94
CA SER A 555 34.82 -82.20 109.48
C SER A 555 33.90 -81.87 108.29
N ASP A 556 33.46 -80.61 108.10
CA ASP A 556 32.64 -80.17 106.96
C ASP A 556 33.15 -78.87 106.34
N LYS A 557 34.05 -79.02 105.37
CA LYS A 557 34.65 -77.89 104.62
C LYS A 557 33.66 -77.20 103.69
N ASN A 558 32.55 -77.85 103.31
CA ASN A 558 31.54 -77.26 102.43
C ASN A 558 30.64 -76.28 103.18
N LYS A 559 30.18 -76.67 104.37
CA LYS A 559 29.37 -75.79 105.23
C LYS A 559 30.17 -74.60 105.74
N ALA A 560 31.46 -74.80 106.07
CA ALA A 560 32.36 -73.72 106.47
C ALA A 560 32.57 -72.66 105.36
N ARG A 561 32.70 -73.08 104.10
CA ARG A 561 32.82 -72.13 102.95
C ARG A 561 31.53 -71.36 102.69
N LYS A 562 30.37 -72.02 102.78
CA LYS A 562 29.05 -71.35 102.62
C LYS A 562 28.79 -70.31 103.71
N ASN A 563 29.15 -70.60 104.96
CA ASN A 563 28.98 -69.67 106.06
C ASN A 563 29.92 -68.44 105.98
N LEU A 564 30.98 -68.52 105.18
CA LEU A 564 31.94 -67.45 104.94
C LEU A 564 31.72 -66.75 103.58
N GLU A 565 30.70 -67.14 102.81
CA GLU A 565 30.37 -66.59 101.48
C GLU A 565 31.53 -66.65 100.45
N VAL A 566 32.38 -67.69 100.52
CA VAL A 566 33.53 -67.86 99.62
C VAL A 566 33.35 -69.05 98.67
N TYR A 567 33.54 -68.82 97.36
CA TYR A 567 33.45 -69.85 96.32
C TYR A 567 34.67 -70.79 96.33
N SER A 568 34.45 -72.06 95.99
CA SER A 568 35.52 -73.05 95.78
C SER A 568 36.22 -72.86 94.43
N LYS A 569 37.44 -73.40 94.30
CA LYS A 569 38.24 -73.38 93.06
C LYS A 569 37.44 -73.93 91.86
N THR A 570 36.69 -75.02 92.07
CA THR A 570 35.84 -75.65 91.04
C THR A 570 34.65 -74.77 90.61
N GLU A 571 34.07 -73.98 91.52
CA GLU A 571 32.95 -73.07 91.20
C GLU A 571 33.43 -71.87 90.36
N ILE A 572 34.59 -71.31 90.69
CA ILE A 572 35.24 -70.26 89.86
C ILE A 572 35.66 -70.82 88.51
N ASP A 573 36.24 -72.03 88.46
CA ASP A 573 36.66 -72.66 87.20
C ASP A 573 35.46 -72.97 86.29
N THR A 574 34.29 -73.30 86.85
CA THR A 574 33.05 -73.46 86.07
C THR A 574 32.48 -72.13 85.59
N MET A 575 32.59 -71.06 86.38
CA MET A 575 32.21 -69.70 85.97
C MET A 575 33.15 -69.10 84.90
N MET A 576 34.39 -69.60 84.83
CA MET A 576 35.42 -69.17 83.86
C MET A 576 35.54 -70.10 82.64
N ALA A 577 34.94 -71.30 82.68
CA ALA A 577 34.95 -72.24 81.57
C ALA A 577 34.25 -71.66 80.34
N GLY A 578 35.00 -71.54 79.24
CA GLY A 578 34.52 -71.01 77.94
C GLY A 578 34.81 -69.53 77.68
N LYS A 579 35.39 -68.77 78.62
CA LYS A 579 35.70 -67.33 78.42
C LYS A 579 37.18 -66.98 78.23
N LEU A 580 38.08 -67.95 78.37
CA LEU A 580 39.51 -67.85 78.05
C LEU A 580 39.97 -69.19 77.43
N GLY A 581 39.66 -69.40 76.15
CA GLY A 581 40.19 -70.53 75.38
C GLY A 581 41.40 -70.11 74.56
N THR A 582 42.59 -70.60 74.90
CA THR A 582 43.81 -70.49 74.09
C THR A 582 44.07 -71.71 73.21
N ASP A 583 43.10 -72.61 73.03
CA ASP A 583 43.29 -73.86 72.30
C ASP A 583 42.51 -73.94 70.98
N SER A 584 42.31 -72.80 70.32
CA SER A 584 41.89 -72.75 68.92
C SER A 584 42.55 -71.55 68.25
N ALA A 585 43.30 -71.81 67.18
CA ALA A 585 43.98 -70.80 66.39
C ALA A 585 43.03 -69.63 66.07
N TYR A 586 43.34 -68.46 66.64
CA TYR A 586 42.71 -67.19 66.31
C TYR A 586 43.00 -66.86 64.83
N GLN A 587 42.03 -67.09 63.95
CA GLN A 587 42.06 -66.59 62.56
C GLN A 587 41.54 -65.13 62.45
N GLY A 588 41.86 -64.31 63.45
CA GLY A 588 41.59 -62.88 63.43
C GLY A 588 42.87 -62.07 63.23
N ILE A 589 42.78 -60.94 62.55
CA ILE A 589 43.92 -60.15 62.10
C ILE A 589 44.71 -59.59 63.30
N VAL A 590 46.01 -59.91 63.34
CA VAL A 590 46.99 -59.29 64.24
C VAL A 590 47.19 -57.82 63.82
N PHE A 591 47.08 -56.88 64.76
CA PHE A 591 47.41 -55.46 64.53
C PHE A 591 48.90 -55.31 64.20
N THR A 592 49.24 -55.30 62.91
CA THR A 592 50.59 -55.09 62.38
C THR A 592 51.04 -53.64 62.55
N ALA A 593 52.35 -53.36 62.43
CA ALA A 593 52.88 -52.00 62.42
C ALA A 593 52.15 -51.10 61.40
N GLY A 594 51.81 -51.64 60.22
CA GLY A 594 51.02 -50.92 59.22
C GLY A 594 49.56 -50.63 59.61
N LEU A 595 48.94 -51.41 60.50
CA LEU A 595 47.61 -51.09 61.06
C LEU A 595 47.70 -50.02 62.15
N ARG A 596 48.82 -49.94 62.87
CA ARG A 596 49.13 -48.87 63.83
C ARG A 596 49.37 -47.54 63.10
N ASP A 597 50.15 -47.56 62.01
CA ASP A 597 50.41 -46.38 61.17
C ASP A 597 49.12 -45.86 60.51
N LYS A 598 48.24 -46.77 60.05
CA LYS A 598 46.90 -46.41 59.54
C LYS A 598 46.01 -45.78 60.61
N LEU A 599 46.11 -46.19 61.87
CA LEU A 599 45.38 -45.58 62.97
C LEU A 599 45.95 -44.20 63.35
N GLN A 600 47.27 -44.01 63.23
CA GLN A 600 47.94 -42.74 63.51
C GLN A 600 47.68 -41.70 62.40
N ALA A 601 47.56 -42.14 61.15
CA ALA A 601 47.17 -41.33 59.99
C ALA A 601 45.74 -40.77 60.05
N ILE A 602 44.89 -41.27 60.99
CA ILE A 602 43.56 -40.70 61.25
C ILE A 602 43.65 -39.32 61.95
N THR A 603 44.79 -39.00 62.56
CA THR A 603 45.00 -37.73 63.30
C THR A 603 45.87 -36.69 62.59
N THR A 604 46.44 -36.99 61.42
CA THR A 604 47.51 -36.19 60.81
C THR A 604 47.20 -35.60 59.42
N GLY A 605 46.04 -35.86 58.83
CA GLY A 605 45.67 -35.33 57.51
C GLY A 605 45.15 -33.89 57.57
N PHE A 606 45.76 -32.97 56.82
CA PHE A 606 45.38 -31.56 56.75
C PHE A 606 45.44 -31.03 55.31
N PHE A 607 44.46 -30.22 54.90
CA PHE A 607 44.52 -29.45 53.65
C PHE A 607 45.59 -28.36 53.76
N ALA A 608 46.10 -27.84 52.63
CA ALA A 608 46.95 -26.65 52.69
C ALA A 608 46.09 -25.44 53.13
N TYR A 609 46.40 -24.85 54.28
CA TYR A 609 45.70 -23.67 54.78
C TYR A 609 46.65 -22.74 55.54
N THR A 610 46.30 -21.46 55.59
CA THR A 610 46.95 -20.47 56.44
C THR A 610 46.08 -20.26 57.67
N ASP A 611 46.64 -20.45 58.87
CA ASP A 611 45.91 -20.25 60.11
C ASP A 611 45.67 -18.75 60.40
N SER A 612 44.92 -18.46 61.47
CA SER A 612 44.61 -17.10 61.92
C SER A 612 45.84 -16.27 62.33
N ASN A 613 47.02 -16.89 62.42
CA ASN A 613 48.28 -16.26 62.76
C ASN A 613 49.18 -16.05 61.54
N GLY A 614 48.68 -16.31 60.32
CA GLY A 614 49.42 -16.09 59.08
C GLY A 614 50.43 -17.19 58.73
N THR A 615 50.45 -18.31 59.46
CA THR A 615 51.38 -19.41 59.21
C THR A 615 50.81 -20.37 58.18
N SER A 616 51.55 -20.63 57.11
CA SER A 616 51.13 -21.51 56.02
C SER A 616 51.49 -22.96 56.33
N HIS A 617 50.49 -23.84 56.37
CA HIS A 617 50.65 -25.27 56.58
C HIS A 617 50.50 -26.00 55.24
N ALA A 618 51.46 -26.86 54.89
CA ALA A 618 51.47 -27.61 53.63
C ALA A 618 50.50 -28.81 53.66
N GLN A 619 50.01 -29.22 52.49
CA GLN A 619 49.13 -30.38 52.35
C GLN A 619 49.88 -31.68 52.71
N VAL A 620 49.25 -32.55 53.50
CA VAL A 620 49.80 -33.87 53.88
C VAL A 620 48.74 -34.96 53.64
N GLU A 621 49.12 -36.11 53.08
CA GLU A 621 48.23 -37.26 52.87
C GLU A 621 47.74 -37.85 54.21
N GLY A 622 46.41 -38.03 54.37
CA GLY A 622 45.79 -38.59 55.58
C GLY A 622 44.26 -38.39 55.65
N TYR A 623 43.63 -38.82 56.74
CA TYR A 623 42.19 -38.58 56.99
C TYR A 623 41.97 -37.20 57.62
N VAL A 624 40.94 -36.47 57.17
CA VAL A 624 40.65 -35.08 57.58
C VAL A 624 39.39 -35.05 58.46
N MET A 625 39.40 -34.24 59.53
CA MET A 625 38.24 -34.07 60.42
C MET A 625 37.07 -33.40 59.69
N THR A 626 35.83 -33.83 59.98
CA THR A 626 34.60 -33.30 59.37
C THR A 626 34.48 -31.77 59.53
N SER A 627 34.97 -31.21 60.64
CA SER A 627 34.99 -29.77 60.90
C SER A 627 35.85 -28.98 59.91
N GLN A 628 37.00 -29.53 59.49
CA GLN A 628 37.87 -28.91 58.49
C GLN A 628 37.30 -29.05 57.07
N VAL A 629 36.71 -30.20 56.75
CA VAL A 629 35.97 -30.41 55.49
C VAL A 629 34.80 -29.42 55.40
N VAL A 630 34.05 -29.20 56.48
CA VAL A 630 32.98 -28.20 56.56
C VAL A 630 33.53 -26.77 56.43
N GLY A 631 34.70 -26.47 56.99
CA GLY A 631 35.35 -25.16 56.84
C GLY A 631 35.74 -24.85 55.40
N GLU A 632 36.34 -25.80 54.69
CA GLU A 632 36.70 -25.65 53.27
C GLU A 632 35.47 -25.67 52.34
N LEU A 633 34.48 -26.53 52.62
CA LEU A 633 33.21 -26.49 51.91
C LEU A 633 32.47 -25.17 52.12
N LYS A 634 32.50 -24.57 53.32
CA LYS A 634 31.93 -23.22 53.57
C LYS A 634 32.60 -22.14 52.72
N LYS A 635 33.93 -22.20 52.52
CA LYS A 635 34.64 -21.26 51.62
C LYS A 635 34.21 -21.39 50.15
N LYS A 636 33.63 -22.53 49.75
CA LYS A 636 33.13 -22.80 48.40
C LYS A 636 31.60 -22.95 48.32
N ALA A 637 30.89 -22.83 49.44
CA ALA A 637 29.46 -23.10 49.55
C ALA A 637 28.64 -22.12 48.71
N ASP A 638 29.03 -20.84 48.67
CA ASP A 638 28.37 -19.84 47.82
C ASP A 638 28.48 -20.20 46.32
N ARG A 639 29.60 -20.80 45.89
CA ARG A 639 29.79 -21.27 44.50
C ARG A 639 28.99 -22.53 44.18
N LEU A 640 28.78 -23.40 45.17
CA LEU A 640 28.04 -24.67 45.01
C LEU A 640 26.51 -24.50 45.09
N LEU A 641 26.02 -23.55 45.90
CA LEU A 641 24.59 -23.33 46.14
C LEU A 641 24.03 -22.08 45.44
N GLY A 642 24.80 -21.00 45.33
CA GLY A 642 24.40 -19.74 44.67
C GLY A 642 24.88 -19.58 43.22
N GLY A 643 25.73 -20.50 42.74
CA GLY A 643 26.38 -20.44 41.43
C GLY A 643 27.59 -19.51 41.37
N TYR A 644 28.21 -19.43 40.19
CA TYR A 644 29.39 -18.56 39.98
C TYR A 644 29.02 -17.06 40.02
N SER A 645 29.87 -16.26 40.68
CA SER A 645 29.78 -14.79 40.67
C SER A 645 30.08 -14.21 39.27
N ALA A 646 29.83 -12.92 39.04
CA ALA A 646 30.07 -12.28 37.73
C ALA A 646 31.54 -12.38 37.29
N SER A 647 32.51 -12.15 38.19
CA SER A 647 33.94 -12.28 37.87
C SER A 647 34.37 -13.74 37.69
N ASP A 648 33.76 -14.68 38.42
CA ASP A 648 34.00 -16.11 38.24
C ASP A 648 33.52 -16.59 36.86
N LYS A 649 32.34 -16.13 36.42
CA LYS A 649 31.81 -16.40 35.08
C LYS A 649 32.71 -15.84 33.98
N GLU A 650 33.32 -14.68 34.20
CA GLU A 650 34.24 -14.04 33.26
C GLU A 650 35.58 -14.78 33.16
N THR A 651 36.08 -15.30 34.28
CA THR A 651 37.27 -16.15 34.32
C THR A 651 37.03 -17.50 33.66
N VAL A 652 35.88 -18.14 33.92
CA VAL A 652 35.48 -19.40 33.28
C VAL A 652 35.30 -19.24 31.77
N ALA A 653 34.66 -18.15 31.33
CA ALA A 653 34.51 -17.83 29.92
C ALA A 653 35.88 -17.66 29.23
N THR A 654 36.81 -16.96 29.86
CA THR A 654 38.19 -16.79 29.35
C THR A 654 38.92 -18.13 29.22
N ASN A 655 38.85 -18.99 30.24
CA ASN A 655 39.54 -20.29 30.23
C ASN A 655 38.96 -21.30 29.22
N LEU A 656 37.67 -21.21 28.94
CA LEU A 656 36.98 -22.05 27.95
C LEU A 656 36.95 -21.43 26.55
N ASN A 657 37.56 -20.25 26.38
CA ASN A 657 37.54 -19.49 25.12
C ASN A 657 36.11 -19.13 24.64
N LEU A 658 35.21 -18.85 25.61
CA LEU A 658 33.82 -18.44 25.41
C LEU A 658 33.63 -16.98 25.83
N TYR A 659 32.53 -16.36 25.42
CA TYR A 659 32.16 -14.99 25.84
C TYR A 659 31.09 -15.02 26.93
N THR A 660 31.22 -14.18 27.96
CA THR A 660 30.10 -13.87 28.86
C THR A 660 29.02 -13.11 28.08
N LYS A 661 27.77 -13.06 28.57
CA LYS A 661 26.71 -12.29 27.88
C LYS A 661 27.14 -10.82 27.65
N ALA A 662 27.67 -10.16 28.67
CA ALA A 662 28.21 -8.80 28.54
C ALA A 662 29.41 -8.72 27.56
N GLY A 663 30.30 -9.71 27.56
CA GLY A 663 31.42 -9.78 26.63
C GLY A 663 31.01 -10.09 25.18
N ALA A 664 29.94 -10.87 24.99
CA ALA A 664 29.33 -11.16 23.70
C ALA A 664 28.59 -9.92 23.17
N ASP A 665 27.78 -9.26 23.99
CA ASP A 665 27.06 -8.03 23.65
C ASP A 665 28.03 -6.85 23.36
N ALA A 666 29.23 -6.88 23.93
CA ALA A 666 30.28 -5.91 23.63
C ALA A 666 31.03 -6.21 22.31
N ARG A 667 31.09 -7.48 21.89
CA ARG A 667 31.92 -7.96 20.76
C ARG A 667 31.11 -8.30 19.51
N PHE A 668 29.82 -8.61 19.65
CA PHE A 668 28.89 -8.98 18.59
C PHE A 668 27.64 -8.11 18.66
N ALA A 669 27.04 -7.75 17.52
CA ALA A 669 25.84 -6.93 17.47
C ALA A 669 24.62 -7.70 18.00
N THR A 670 23.79 -7.01 18.78
CA THR A 670 22.55 -7.53 19.37
C THR A 670 21.35 -7.16 18.47
N LEU A 671 20.41 -8.09 18.27
CA LEU A 671 19.30 -7.89 17.33
C LEU A 671 18.32 -6.78 17.76
N GLU A 672 18.29 -6.45 19.06
CA GLU A 672 17.36 -5.47 19.65
C GLU A 672 17.64 -4.03 19.20
N ASN A 673 18.90 -3.71 18.87
CA ASN A 673 19.33 -2.35 18.54
C ASN A 673 19.68 -2.15 17.05
N LEU A 674 19.63 -3.22 16.23
CA LEU A 674 19.77 -3.19 14.77
C LEU A 674 20.96 -2.30 14.30
N PHE A 675 20.66 -1.23 13.57
CA PHE A 675 21.64 -0.30 13.01
C PHE A 675 22.37 0.55 14.06
N GLN A 676 21.79 0.70 15.27
CA GLN A 676 22.40 1.45 16.36
C GLN A 676 23.65 0.73 16.90
N ASP A 677 23.70 -0.60 16.85
CA ASP A 677 24.88 -1.36 17.27
C ASP A 677 26.05 -1.19 16.30
N TYR A 678 25.78 -1.08 14.99
CA TYR A 678 26.80 -0.79 14.00
C TYR A 678 27.35 0.64 14.16
N ILE A 679 26.48 1.61 14.48
CA ILE A 679 26.88 2.98 14.79
C ILE A 679 27.75 2.99 16.05
N ASN A 680 27.33 2.33 17.13
CA ASN A 680 28.06 2.24 18.39
C ASN A 680 29.42 1.53 18.22
N PHE A 681 29.49 0.50 17.38
CA PHE A 681 30.74 -0.18 17.03
C PHE A 681 31.74 0.76 16.34
N LEU A 682 31.29 1.53 15.35
CA LEU A 682 32.13 2.50 14.66
C LEU A 682 32.56 3.65 15.60
N VAL A 683 31.68 4.06 16.52
CA VAL A 683 32.02 5.05 17.55
C VAL A 683 33.09 4.54 18.51
N ARG A 684 33.02 3.26 18.92
CA ARG A 684 34.06 2.61 19.74
C ARG A 684 35.39 2.45 19.01
N GLN A 685 35.40 2.47 17.67
CA GLN A 685 36.63 2.53 16.85
C GLN A 685 37.19 3.95 16.69
N GLY A 686 36.65 4.94 17.41
CA GLY A 686 37.14 6.30 17.42
C GLY A 686 36.50 7.22 16.39
N LYS A 687 35.45 6.78 15.68
CA LYS A 687 34.65 7.66 14.81
C LYS A 687 33.67 8.48 15.65
N SER A 688 33.39 9.71 15.23
CA SER A 688 32.26 10.45 15.78
C SER A 688 30.93 9.78 15.38
N THR A 689 29.87 10.03 16.14
CA THR A 689 28.52 9.52 15.82
C THR A 689 28.07 9.91 14.41
N SER A 690 28.46 11.10 13.95
CA SER A 690 28.16 11.60 12.60
C SER A 690 28.88 10.77 11.52
N GLU A 691 30.17 10.50 11.69
CA GLU A 691 30.96 9.70 10.76
C GLU A 691 30.51 8.23 10.72
N ALA A 692 30.10 7.69 11.87
CA ALA A 692 29.54 6.34 11.97
C ALA A 692 28.22 6.21 11.19
N GLN A 693 27.35 7.21 11.28
CA GLN A 693 26.10 7.27 10.53
C GLN A 693 26.35 7.42 9.01
N GLN A 694 27.29 8.26 8.59
CA GLN A 694 27.67 8.40 7.18
C GLN A 694 28.23 7.10 6.59
N PHE A 695 29.07 6.39 7.35
CA PHE A 695 29.64 5.14 6.92
C PHE A 695 28.57 4.04 6.78
N LEU A 696 27.60 3.99 7.71
CA LEU A 696 26.45 3.10 7.62
C LEU A 696 25.56 3.44 6.42
N GLN A 697 25.28 4.72 6.17
CA GLN A 697 24.50 5.17 5.00
C GLN A 697 25.15 4.73 3.69
N GLY A 698 26.48 4.90 3.57
CA GLY A 698 27.24 4.44 2.40
C GLY A 698 27.22 2.91 2.22
N LYS A 699 27.16 2.13 3.31
CA LYS A 699 27.04 0.67 3.24
C LYS A 699 25.64 0.19 2.85
N LEU A 700 24.60 0.93 3.24
CA LEU A 700 23.21 0.63 2.92
C LEU A 700 22.75 1.25 1.59
N ASN A 701 23.61 2.05 0.94
CA ASN A 701 23.33 2.77 -0.31
C ASN A 701 22.05 3.63 -0.24
N VAL A 702 21.80 4.23 0.93
CA VAL A 702 20.67 5.13 1.17
C VAL A 702 21.13 6.58 1.11
N LEU A 703 20.36 7.39 0.39
CA LEU A 703 20.62 8.82 0.20
C LEU A 703 20.52 9.57 1.53
N SER A 704 21.52 10.41 1.79
CA SER A 704 21.51 11.32 2.92
C SER A 704 20.41 12.38 2.78
N LYS A 705 20.01 13.00 3.89
CA LYS A 705 19.06 14.12 3.88
C LYS A 705 19.52 15.25 2.94
N ASN A 706 20.82 15.49 2.84
CA ASN A 706 21.38 16.51 1.96
C ASN A 706 21.31 16.10 0.49
N GLU A 707 21.52 14.81 0.15
CA GLU A 707 21.35 14.30 -1.21
C GLU A 707 19.88 14.29 -1.63
N ILE A 708 18.95 13.94 -0.73
CA ILE A 708 17.52 14.04 -1.00
C ILE A 708 17.11 15.50 -1.28
N VAL A 709 17.62 16.45 -0.49
CA VAL A 709 17.30 17.88 -0.67
C VAL A 709 17.99 18.48 -1.91
N ARG A 710 19.14 17.95 -2.32
CA ARG A 710 19.87 18.43 -3.51
C ARG A 710 19.31 17.85 -4.80
N ASP A 711 19.00 16.56 -4.80
CA ASP A 711 18.74 15.80 -6.03
C ASP A 711 17.23 15.56 -6.25
N TYR A 712 16.37 15.86 -5.27
CA TYR A 712 14.91 15.65 -5.35
C TYR A 712 14.10 16.84 -4.82
N LEU A 713 12.96 17.10 -5.48
CA LEU A 713 12.00 18.14 -5.10
C LEU A 713 11.13 17.70 -3.92
N ARG A 714 10.90 18.58 -2.95
CA ARG A 714 10.08 18.28 -1.78
C ARG A 714 8.65 18.78 -1.96
N ARG A 715 7.69 17.90 -1.65
CA ARG A 715 6.25 18.18 -1.75
C ARG A 715 5.80 19.30 -0.80
N ASP A 716 6.37 19.38 0.39
CA ASP A 716 6.06 20.40 1.40
C ASP A 716 6.56 21.80 1.01
N SER A 717 7.60 21.85 0.18
CA SER A 717 8.24 23.07 -0.30
C SER A 717 7.51 23.71 -1.47
N LYS A 718 6.40 23.11 -1.96
CA LYS A 718 5.53 23.68 -3.00
C LYS A 718 6.31 24.22 -4.22
N LEU A 719 7.34 23.50 -4.67
CA LEU A 719 8.23 23.86 -5.78
C LEU A 719 9.11 25.10 -5.54
N SER A 720 9.20 25.64 -4.32
CA SER A 720 10.14 26.73 -3.99
C SER A 720 11.60 26.29 -4.03
N ASP A 721 11.85 24.99 -3.95
CA ASP A 721 13.15 24.33 -4.11
C ASP A 721 13.49 24.00 -5.58
N LEU A 722 12.56 24.26 -6.52
CA LEU A 722 12.82 24.15 -7.95
C LEU A 722 13.59 25.38 -8.45
N LEU A 723 14.91 25.22 -8.62
CA LEU A 723 15.77 26.27 -9.18
C LEU A 723 15.72 26.25 -10.72
N LEU A 724 15.02 27.23 -11.31
CA LEU A 724 14.99 27.47 -12.75
C LEU A 724 15.80 28.73 -13.09
N PRO A 725 17.09 28.57 -13.49
CA PRO A 725 18.03 29.68 -13.57
C PRO A 725 17.80 30.61 -14.76
N THR A 726 17.12 30.15 -15.81
CA THR A 726 16.88 30.94 -17.03
C THR A 726 15.40 31.25 -17.22
N ALA A 727 15.10 32.38 -17.87
CA ALA A 727 13.74 32.77 -18.23
C ALA A 727 13.07 31.69 -19.13
N GLU A 728 13.82 31.07 -20.03
CA GLU A 728 13.32 30.00 -20.89
C GLU A 728 12.94 28.73 -20.09
N ALA A 729 13.73 28.36 -19.08
CA ALA A 729 13.39 27.24 -18.20
C ALA A 729 12.11 27.52 -17.40
N ARG A 730 11.90 28.78 -16.97
CA ARG A 730 10.65 29.19 -16.29
C ARG A 730 9.46 29.14 -17.24
N ARG A 731 9.58 29.60 -18.49
CA ARG A 731 8.52 29.49 -19.52
C ARG A 731 8.14 28.05 -19.80
N GLN A 732 9.14 27.17 -19.99
CA GLN A 732 8.90 25.76 -20.27
C GLN A 732 8.23 25.06 -19.09
N ALA A 733 8.67 25.36 -17.85
CA ALA A 733 8.00 24.86 -16.66
C ALA A 733 6.54 25.33 -16.57
N CYS A 734 6.27 26.63 -16.80
CA CYS A 734 4.93 27.18 -16.87
C CYS A 734 4.06 26.47 -17.93
N ARG A 735 4.57 26.25 -19.15
CA ARG A 735 3.86 25.50 -20.21
C ARG A 735 3.55 24.06 -19.81
N ALA A 736 4.51 23.37 -19.19
CA ALA A 736 4.36 21.98 -18.78
C ALA A 736 3.31 21.79 -17.68
N ILE A 737 3.14 22.78 -16.79
CA ILE A 737 2.17 22.73 -15.69
C ILE A 737 0.86 23.48 -15.99
N GLY A 738 0.68 23.99 -17.21
CA GLY A 738 -0.52 24.75 -17.60
C GLY A 738 -0.66 26.11 -16.91
N ALA A 739 0.43 26.72 -16.47
CA ALA A 739 0.45 28.03 -15.82
C ALA A 739 0.90 29.14 -16.79
N ALA A 740 0.42 30.37 -16.58
CA ALA A 740 0.82 31.55 -17.33
C ALA A 740 2.15 32.13 -16.80
N TYR A 741 3.08 32.47 -17.69
CA TYR A 741 4.36 33.10 -17.32
C TYR A 741 4.15 34.60 -17.11
N ALA A 742 4.16 35.07 -15.86
CA ALA A 742 3.69 36.40 -15.48
C ALA A 742 4.32 37.59 -16.26
N GLU A 743 5.59 37.51 -16.67
CA GLU A 743 6.26 38.59 -17.42
C GLU A 743 5.76 38.73 -18.87
N GLU A 744 5.03 37.73 -19.40
CA GLU A 744 4.43 37.76 -20.75
C GLU A 744 2.99 38.28 -20.75
N TYR A 745 2.42 38.61 -19.59
CA TYR A 745 1.05 39.09 -19.46
C TYR A 745 1.00 40.48 -18.82
N GLN A 746 0.17 41.35 -19.39
CA GLN A 746 -0.07 42.66 -18.80
C GLN A 746 -0.92 42.52 -17.52
N PRO A 747 -0.52 43.14 -16.39
CA PRO A 747 -1.37 43.23 -15.22
C PRO A 747 -2.70 43.91 -15.56
N LEU A 748 -3.79 43.44 -14.95
CA LEU A 748 -5.12 44.02 -15.16
C LEU A 748 -5.09 45.53 -14.86
N LEU A 749 -5.47 46.35 -15.85
CA LEU A 749 -5.56 47.80 -15.67
C LEU A 749 -6.64 48.12 -14.64
N ALA A 750 -6.34 49.02 -13.70
CA ALA A 750 -7.32 49.49 -12.73
C ALA A 750 -8.46 50.25 -13.43
N ASP A 751 -9.70 49.92 -13.11
CA ASP A 751 -10.91 50.52 -13.69
C ASP A 751 -11.83 50.98 -12.56
N THR A 752 -12.16 52.26 -12.54
CA THR A 752 -13.01 52.84 -11.49
C THR A 752 -14.50 52.56 -11.70
N GLY A 753 -14.89 52.10 -12.90
CA GLY A 753 -16.28 52.18 -13.38
C GLY A 753 -16.72 53.63 -13.60
N TRP A 754 -17.95 53.81 -14.08
CA TRP A 754 -18.57 55.14 -14.18
C TRP A 754 -18.98 55.63 -12.80
N VAL A 755 -18.42 56.76 -12.38
CA VAL A 755 -18.69 57.42 -11.10
C VAL A 755 -19.29 58.78 -11.39
N GLN A 756 -20.36 59.14 -10.68
CA GLN A 756 -20.95 60.48 -10.79
C GLN A 756 -19.93 61.54 -10.33
N MET A 757 -19.87 62.67 -11.03
CA MET A 757 -19.07 63.82 -10.61
C MET A 757 -19.55 64.37 -9.26
N GLU A 758 -18.65 64.99 -8.49
CA GLU A 758 -18.98 65.59 -7.20
C GLU A 758 -19.49 67.02 -7.38
N ASN A 759 -20.48 67.42 -6.55
CA ASN A 759 -20.92 68.81 -6.44
C ASN A 759 -19.84 69.65 -5.72
N SER A 760 -19.57 70.87 -6.18
CA SER A 760 -18.67 71.79 -5.46
C SER A 760 -19.32 72.46 -4.24
N GLY A 761 -20.65 72.35 -4.11
CA GLY A 761 -21.48 73.06 -3.15
C GLY A 761 -22.96 72.94 -3.51
N SER A 762 -23.84 73.60 -2.76
CA SER A 762 -25.30 73.50 -2.94
C SER A 762 -25.83 74.16 -4.23
N GLY A 763 -25.02 74.97 -4.91
CA GLY A 763 -25.37 75.59 -6.19
C GLY A 763 -25.10 74.71 -7.42
N THR A 764 -24.48 73.54 -7.26
CA THR A 764 -24.14 72.63 -8.37
C THR A 764 -25.07 71.42 -8.47
N ASN A 765 -25.29 70.94 -9.70
CA ASN A 765 -26.02 69.70 -9.96
C ASN A 765 -25.28 68.84 -10.99
N THR A 766 -24.72 67.73 -10.52
CA THR A 766 -23.90 66.78 -11.29
C THR A 766 -24.59 65.45 -11.60
N GLN A 767 -25.90 65.32 -11.35
CA GLN A 767 -26.64 64.06 -11.53
C GLN A 767 -26.54 63.45 -12.94
N SER A 768 -26.26 64.29 -13.94
CA SER A 768 -26.14 63.89 -15.34
C SER A 768 -24.70 63.92 -15.87
N LEU A 769 -23.68 64.04 -15.01
CA LEU A 769 -22.27 64.10 -15.41
C LEU A 769 -21.45 63.04 -14.68
N PHE A 770 -20.74 62.20 -15.44
CA PHE A 770 -20.02 61.03 -14.92
C PHE A 770 -18.58 61.00 -15.43
N ALA A 771 -17.70 60.37 -14.65
CA ALA A 771 -16.30 60.15 -14.98
C ALA A 771 -15.90 58.69 -14.75
N ARG A 772 -15.02 58.17 -15.60
CA ARG A 772 -14.41 56.84 -15.47
C ARG A 772 -12.93 56.91 -15.79
N GLN A 773 -12.12 56.23 -15.00
CA GLN A 773 -10.70 56.05 -15.24
C GLN A 773 -10.42 54.57 -15.53
N ILE A 774 -9.74 54.29 -16.64
CA ILE A 774 -9.19 52.97 -16.98
C ILE A 774 -7.69 53.14 -17.18
N GLY A 775 -6.90 52.61 -16.25
CA GLY A 775 -5.45 52.83 -16.22
C GLY A 775 -5.12 54.33 -16.19
N ASN A 776 -4.41 54.80 -17.21
CA ASN A 776 -3.98 56.19 -17.33
C ASN A 776 -4.92 57.07 -18.17
N ILE A 777 -6.13 56.61 -18.50
CA ILE A 777 -7.10 57.36 -19.31
C ILE A 777 -8.32 57.69 -18.47
N VAL A 778 -8.69 58.97 -18.43
CA VAL A 778 -9.94 59.43 -17.82
C VAL A 778 -10.87 59.96 -18.90
N SER A 779 -12.14 59.55 -18.84
CA SER A 779 -13.21 60.08 -19.66
C SER A 779 -14.30 60.66 -18.77
N ILE A 780 -14.70 61.90 -19.02
CA ILE A 780 -15.83 62.60 -18.37
C ILE A 780 -16.87 62.86 -19.44
N GLN A 781 -18.11 62.41 -19.22
CA GLN A 781 -19.20 62.50 -20.17
C GLN A 781 -20.53 62.79 -19.46
N GLY A 782 -21.40 63.53 -20.14
CA GLY A 782 -22.74 63.85 -19.66
C GLY A 782 -23.11 65.30 -19.90
N ALA A 783 -24.01 65.85 -19.09
CA ALA A 783 -24.47 67.23 -19.25
C ALA A 783 -24.49 67.99 -17.92
N VAL A 784 -24.33 69.31 -18.02
CA VAL A 784 -24.49 70.25 -16.91
C VAL A 784 -25.41 71.38 -17.31
N ASN A 785 -26.14 71.95 -16.35
CA ASN A 785 -26.83 73.22 -16.57
C ASN A 785 -25.89 74.37 -16.21
N THR A 786 -25.69 75.32 -17.13
CA THR A 786 -24.75 76.43 -16.91
C THR A 786 -25.12 77.33 -15.74
N ALA A 787 -26.39 77.42 -15.32
CA ALA A 787 -26.81 78.18 -14.14
C ALA A 787 -26.50 77.46 -12.82
N ASN A 788 -26.33 76.13 -12.83
CA ASN A 788 -26.05 75.33 -11.64
C ASN A 788 -24.53 75.29 -11.36
N ARG A 789 -24.02 76.39 -10.80
CA ARG A 789 -22.60 76.61 -10.51
C ARG A 789 -22.40 77.32 -9.18
N ASP A 790 -21.25 77.08 -8.56
CA ASP A 790 -20.78 77.89 -7.44
C ASP A 790 -19.85 78.99 -7.96
N GLY A 791 -20.27 80.25 -7.82
CA GLY A 791 -19.56 81.43 -8.31
C GLY A 791 -20.24 82.10 -9.50
N ASN A 792 -19.53 83.04 -10.15
CA ASN A 792 -20.09 83.82 -11.26
C ASN A 792 -19.84 83.14 -12.63
N ASN A 793 -20.31 83.79 -13.70
CA ASN A 793 -20.17 83.32 -15.07
C ASN A 793 -18.74 83.32 -15.63
N TRP A 794 -17.76 83.76 -14.85
CA TRP A 794 -16.38 83.95 -15.28
C TRP A 794 -15.42 83.22 -14.33
N GLY A 795 -15.51 81.88 -14.33
CA GLY A 795 -14.69 81.00 -13.50
C GLY A 795 -15.44 80.25 -12.41
N GLY A 796 -16.78 80.31 -12.37
CA GLY A 796 -17.61 79.51 -11.46
C GLY A 796 -17.46 78.00 -11.68
N ILE A 797 -17.61 77.22 -10.62
CA ILE A 797 -17.38 75.77 -10.62
C ILE A 797 -18.71 75.05 -10.86
N VAL A 798 -18.74 74.14 -11.84
CA VAL A 798 -19.95 73.36 -12.19
C VAL A 798 -19.90 71.92 -11.69
N ALA A 799 -18.70 71.37 -11.48
CA ALA A 799 -18.48 70.01 -11.01
C ALA A 799 -17.05 69.81 -10.48
N VAL A 800 -16.84 68.78 -9.67
CA VAL A 800 -15.54 68.36 -9.13
C VAL A 800 -15.27 66.89 -9.48
N ILE A 801 -14.05 66.60 -9.94
CA ILE A 801 -13.59 65.23 -10.24
C ILE A 801 -13.47 64.44 -8.92
N PRO A 802 -14.17 63.30 -8.77
CA PRO A 802 -14.15 62.50 -7.55
C PRO A 802 -12.75 62.07 -7.16
N ASN A 803 -12.47 61.95 -5.85
CA ASN A 803 -11.13 61.62 -5.34
C ASN A 803 -10.53 60.32 -5.91
N LYS A 804 -11.39 59.36 -6.26
CA LYS A 804 -11.00 58.07 -6.86
C LYS A 804 -10.46 58.19 -8.29
N ILE A 805 -10.68 59.32 -8.94
CA ILE A 805 -10.21 59.61 -10.30
C ILE A 805 -9.10 60.65 -10.22
N GLN A 806 -8.02 60.44 -10.97
CA GLN A 806 -6.90 61.36 -11.00
C GLN A 806 -7.23 62.62 -11.82
N PRO A 807 -6.82 63.83 -11.36
CA PRO A 807 -7.02 65.06 -12.12
C PRO A 807 -6.09 65.09 -13.35
N PRO A 808 -6.43 65.86 -14.40
CA PRO A 808 -5.59 65.95 -15.59
C PRO A 808 -4.23 66.56 -15.26
N ARG A 809 -3.14 66.01 -15.80
CA ARG A 809 -1.79 66.57 -15.61
C ARG A 809 -1.64 67.94 -16.25
N TYR A 810 -2.29 68.16 -17.40
CA TYR A 810 -2.29 69.42 -18.15
C TYR A 810 -3.71 69.92 -18.34
N SER A 811 -3.89 71.23 -18.45
CA SER A 811 -5.23 71.82 -18.56
C SER A 811 -5.97 71.33 -19.79
N VAL A 812 -7.25 70.98 -19.63
CA VAL A 812 -8.14 70.58 -20.72
C VAL A 812 -9.34 71.52 -20.80
N ARG A 813 -9.81 71.80 -22.02
CA ARG A 813 -10.92 72.71 -22.30
C ARG A 813 -11.92 72.08 -23.26
N CYS A 814 -13.20 72.24 -22.95
CA CYS A 814 -14.32 71.91 -23.82
C CYS A 814 -15.16 73.18 -24.01
N THR A 815 -15.63 73.44 -25.22
CA THR A 815 -16.39 74.66 -25.54
C THR A 815 -17.63 74.30 -26.33
N ALA A 816 -18.76 74.87 -25.93
CA ALA A 816 -20.01 74.85 -26.70
C ALA A 816 -20.35 76.29 -27.09
N THR A 817 -20.62 76.55 -28.37
CA THR A 817 -20.84 77.91 -28.87
C THR A 817 -21.77 77.86 -30.07
N ASP A 818 -22.72 78.80 -30.09
CA ASP A 818 -23.54 79.11 -31.25
C ASP A 818 -22.87 80.26 -32.00
N TRP A 819 -22.33 79.97 -33.19
CA TRP A 819 -21.64 80.94 -34.03
C TRP A 819 -22.64 81.66 -34.96
N ASN A 820 -22.56 82.99 -34.97
CA ASN A 820 -23.30 83.88 -35.87
C ASN A 820 -22.29 84.72 -36.68
N ASP A 821 -22.67 85.16 -37.88
CA ASP A 821 -21.83 85.95 -38.79
C ASP A 821 -21.43 87.31 -38.19
N ASP A 822 -22.19 87.84 -37.23
CA ASP A 822 -21.81 89.01 -36.43
C ASP A 822 -21.19 88.59 -35.10
N HIS A 823 -19.86 88.79 -35.01
CA HIS A 823 -19.03 88.47 -33.84
C HIS A 823 -19.52 89.11 -32.53
N LYS A 824 -20.30 90.19 -32.58
CA LYS A 824 -20.86 90.86 -31.40
C LYS A 824 -21.95 90.02 -30.72
N TYR A 825 -22.59 89.10 -31.44
CA TYR A 825 -23.70 88.27 -30.96
C TYR A 825 -23.33 86.80 -30.73
N ASN A 826 -22.07 86.41 -30.89
CA ASN A 826 -21.61 85.05 -30.55
C ASN A 826 -21.86 84.76 -29.07
N ARG A 827 -22.57 83.67 -28.80
CA ARG A 827 -22.90 83.20 -27.45
C ARG A 827 -22.27 81.84 -27.25
N GLY A 828 -21.58 81.68 -26.13
CA GLY A 828 -20.83 80.46 -25.88
C GLY A 828 -20.52 80.26 -24.41
N VAL A 829 -20.20 79.02 -24.09
CA VAL A 829 -19.67 78.61 -22.81
C VAL A 829 -18.44 77.75 -23.03
N SER A 830 -17.40 78.02 -22.24
CA SER A 830 -16.22 77.16 -22.20
C SER A 830 -16.03 76.60 -20.80
N PHE A 831 -15.75 75.31 -20.73
CA PHE A 831 -15.46 74.57 -19.52
C PHE A 831 -13.98 74.22 -19.51
N THR A 832 -13.29 74.54 -18.43
CA THR A 832 -11.85 74.31 -18.29
C THR A 832 -11.57 73.55 -17.01
N ILE A 833 -10.75 72.51 -17.12
CA ILE A 833 -10.16 71.82 -15.97
C ILE A 833 -8.67 72.18 -16.02
N TYR A 834 -8.19 72.95 -15.05
CA TYR A 834 -6.77 73.29 -15.00
C TYR A 834 -5.93 72.09 -14.59
N GLY A 835 -4.69 72.00 -15.10
CA GLY A 835 -3.77 70.91 -14.75
C GLY A 835 -3.56 70.81 -13.24
N GLY A 836 -3.65 69.59 -12.69
CA GLY A 836 -3.61 69.30 -11.25
C GLY A 836 -4.86 69.70 -10.46
N SER A 837 -5.83 70.36 -11.11
CA SER A 837 -7.11 70.73 -10.48
C SER A 837 -8.16 69.65 -10.71
N ARG A 838 -9.05 69.52 -9.73
CA ARG A 838 -10.25 68.67 -9.83
C ARG A 838 -11.49 69.45 -10.27
N ARG A 839 -11.41 70.78 -10.39
CA ARG A 839 -12.58 71.65 -10.59
C ARG A 839 -12.82 71.87 -12.08
N ILE A 840 -14.06 71.63 -12.52
CA ILE A 840 -14.53 72.05 -13.83
C ILE A 840 -15.08 73.47 -13.68
N GLN A 841 -14.38 74.44 -14.29
CA GLN A 841 -14.77 75.84 -14.25
C GLN A 841 -15.40 76.26 -15.57
N LEU A 842 -16.51 77.02 -15.50
CA LEU A 842 -17.15 77.57 -16.68
C LEU A 842 -16.82 79.05 -16.88
N TYR A 843 -16.78 79.43 -18.15
CA TYR A 843 -16.70 80.80 -18.63
C TYR A 843 -17.80 80.98 -19.67
N GLU A 844 -18.94 81.57 -19.26
CA GLU A 844 -20.09 81.74 -20.13
C GLU A 844 -20.38 83.21 -20.48
N ARG A 845 -20.74 83.41 -21.76
CA ARG A 845 -21.25 84.66 -22.29
C ARG A 845 -22.46 84.35 -23.17
N GLY A 846 -23.66 84.59 -22.64
CA GLY A 846 -24.91 84.46 -23.39
C GLY A 846 -25.56 83.08 -23.41
N MET A 847 -25.02 82.09 -22.69
CA MET A 847 -25.63 80.75 -22.53
C MET A 847 -25.97 80.46 -21.05
N TYR A 848 -26.70 81.37 -20.39
CA TYR A 848 -27.14 81.17 -19.00
C TYR A 848 -28.37 80.25 -18.93
N ASN A 849 -28.41 79.36 -17.94
CA ASN A 849 -29.48 78.37 -17.72
C ASN A 849 -29.72 77.42 -18.92
N ALA A 850 -28.65 77.01 -19.59
CA ALA A 850 -28.69 76.06 -20.69
C ALA A 850 -28.11 74.71 -20.26
N ASN A 851 -28.74 73.60 -20.66
CA ASN A 851 -28.15 72.27 -20.50
C ASN A 851 -27.14 72.05 -21.62
N VAL A 852 -25.88 71.80 -21.26
CA VAL A 852 -24.77 71.67 -22.20
C VAL A 852 -24.06 70.35 -21.95
N GLU A 853 -23.85 69.60 -23.02
CA GLU A 853 -23.08 68.35 -22.99
C GLU A 853 -21.60 68.64 -22.81
N LEU A 854 -20.95 67.86 -21.95
CA LEU A 854 -19.53 67.92 -21.66
C LEU A 854 -18.89 66.59 -22.00
N ASN A 855 -17.78 66.67 -22.73
CA ASN A 855 -16.91 65.56 -23.03
C ASN A 855 -15.44 65.96 -22.79
N PHE A 856 -14.83 65.42 -21.75
CA PHE A 856 -13.39 65.51 -21.55
C PHE A 856 -12.77 64.13 -21.66
N THR A 857 -11.62 64.05 -22.33
CA THR A 857 -10.75 62.88 -22.26
C THR A 857 -9.34 63.35 -22.03
N TYR A 858 -8.68 62.80 -21.02
CA TYR A 858 -7.32 63.17 -20.70
C TYR A 858 -6.52 61.99 -20.14
N PHE A 859 -5.20 62.14 -20.24
CA PHE A 859 -4.25 61.20 -19.64
C PHE A 859 -3.74 61.75 -18.31
N VAL A 860 -3.46 60.85 -17.37
CA VAL A 860 -2.99 61.16 -16.01
C VAL A 860 -1.53 60.84 -15.83
#